data_AF-A0A1H8JIA7-F1
#
_entry.id   AF-A0A1H8JIA7-F1
#
_cell.length_a   1.000
_cell.length_b   1.000
_cell.length_c   1.000
_cell.angle_alpha   90.00
_cell.angle_beta   90.00
_cell.angle_gamma   90.00
#
_symmetry.space_group_name_H-M   'P 1'
#
loop_
_entity.id
_entity.type
_entity.pdbx_description
1 polymer ?
#
loop_
_entity_poly.entity_id
_entity_poly.type
_entity_poly.pdbx_seq_one_letter_code
_entity_poly.pdbx_strand_id
1 'polypeptide(L)'
;MIENRNIHSYNVDVFITREKKVYKVPILNGLEIKWERKGVPGQCTFSIIQEDTEEKVEFEEGDEVQVRISKTWMFKGYIFTKTRNKDGVVKYTCFDQLRYLKAKEAVNFVDKTVGEIVNQICDERELKKGTIRDSEKKYKIPSITRDNTSFHDVILTAIEKTTEATGEIFILYDRFGKITLCPLKHMKRNVVIDSSVIGDFEYESTIDKQTYNVVRVAAKSKKDGATVYYTARDQKNVNKWGVLQLTEKSSNSFTSTSAAKQLLDFYNSKTKTLKIKNAMGAVEVVAGAVIIVNLDLGDMKLTRNMVVDAVTHRVEDGLYSMDLELIGGEFVSTRGVQGEQEEKHEEVSAGENENSFSSEVKYTGGSITYSSGGHKVTLSESLVNQILKQCIRYKIMPSFILTQMWAESFWGDSNVGRKNNNWGGITWPYKGDPSVKKYKGTRRPAAEGGYYVRWNSAEDYIVDHFFLFREGGYYKVRYKTTIGGFINGLLTRSRGGEAKANYAASPNYRSLMNSTYNRLMKHLESKLKQLDKMVYENGTWKSGTVVKPNNAVGSNISNSGNIAHVKEAQKHIGKSWAQMNKLGHMTRGLWCADFTVFCMKKAGNLPVGATSSTRDLFSKYRARGKAKHLEAARNYTPKSGDIIFFYNGSGRAGALKIDHVGIVEKVEGTKITTIEGNSGARLNVGRHTYWVGQKKITGYGIM
;
A
#
# COMPACT_ATOMS: atom_id res chain seq x y z
N MET A 1 -19.40 -31.85 42.60
CA MET A 1 -19.27 -31.96 41.13
C MET A 1 -19.87 -30.69 40.55
N ILE A 2 -19.02 -29.73 40.19
CA ILE A 2 -19.42 -28.49 39.53
C ILE A 2 -19.16 -28.76 38.05
N GLU A 3 -20.21 -28.73 37.24
CA GLU A 3 -20.14 -29.00 35.81
C GLU A 3 -19.06 -28.14 35.15
N ASN A 4 -18.09 -28.83 34.55
CA ASN A 4 -17.17 -28.27 33.57
C ASN A 4 -17.98 -27.51 32.52
N ARG A 5 -17.95 -26.18 32.55
CA ARG A 5 -18.28 -25.37 31.38
C ARG A 5 -17.26 -25.71 30.31
N ASN A 6 -17.68 -26.56 29.38
CA ASN A 6 -16.94 -27.06 28.24
C ASN A 6 -16.04 -25.97 27.63
N ILE A 7 -14.77 -26.32 27.45
CA ILE A 7 -13.84 -25.72 26.50
C ILE A 7 -14.62 -25.35 25.23
N HIS A 8 -14.74 -24.05 24.95
CA HIS A 8 -15.63 -23.54 23.91
C HIS A 8 -15.15 -23.96 22.50
N SER A 9 -15.58 -25.12 22.01
CA SER A 9 -15.56 -25.41 20.58
C SER A 9 -16.68 -24.60 19.92
N TYR A 10 -16.34 -23.48 19.28
CA TYR A 10 -17.32 -22.65 18.57
C TYR A 10 -17.65 -23.31 17.23
N ASN A 11 -18.90 -23.76 17.07
CA ASN A 11 -19.36 -24.30 15.80
C ASN A 11 -19.55 -23.16 14.78
N VAL A 12 -18.92 -23.30 13.62
CA VAL A 12 -19.08 -22.42 12.46
C VAL A 12 -19.76 -23.18 11.34
N ASP A 13 -20.85 -22.63 10.82
CA ASP A 13 -21.54 -23.17 9.67
C ASP A 13 -21.55 -22.11 8.56
N VAL A 14 -21.16 -22.52 7.35
CA VAL A 14 -21.25 -21.71 6.14
C VAL A 14 -22.24 -22.34 5.18
N PHE A 15 -23.15 -21.52 4.67
CA PHE A 15 -24.16 -21.92 3.69
C PHE A 15 -23.98 -21.10 2.43
N ILE A 16 -24.01 -21.75 1.26
CA ILE A 16 -23.97 -21.10 -0.04
C ILE A 16 -25.23 -21.46 -0.80
N THR A 17 -25.91 -20.47 -1.37
CA THR A 17 -27.11 -20.66 -2.18
C THR A 17 -26.75 -20.51 -3.66
N ARG A 18 -26.97 -21.58 -4.43
CA ARG A 18 -26.80 -21.61 -5.89
C ARG A 18 -28.05 -22.20 -6.53
N GLU A 19 -28.56 -21.57 -7.59
CA GLU A 19 -29.73 -22.06 -8.35
C GLU A 19 -30.93 -22.43 -7.45
N LYS A 20 -31.19 -21.60 -6.42
CA LYS A 20 -32.25 -21.79 -5.40
C LYS A 20 -32.05 -23.00 -4.46
N LYS A 21 -30.94 -23.72 -4.54
CA LYS A 21 -30.55 -24.78 -3.60
C LYS A 21 -29.57 -24.23 -2.58
N VAL A 22 -29.74 -24.60 -1.31
CA VAL A 22 -28.87 -24.18 -0.20
C VAL A 22 -27.93 -25.33 0.17
N TYR A 23 -26.64 -25.07 0.16
CA TYR A 23 -25.59 -26.03 0.47
C TYR A 23 -24.91 -25.65 1.78
N LYS A 24 -24.84 -26.57 2.74
CA LYS A 24 -23.95 -26.42 3.90
C LYS A 24 -22.55 -26.87 3.46
N VAL A 25 -21.58 -25.97 3.54
CA VAL A 25 -20.25 -26.21 2.97
C VAL A 25 -19.21 -26.43 4.08
N PRO A 26 -18.44 -27.54 4.03
CA PRO A 26 -17.34 -27.75 4.96
C PRO A 26 -16.19 -26.79 4.63
N ILE A 27 -15.90 -25.88 5.56
CA ILE A 27 -14.82 -24.92 5.39
C ILE A 27 -13.52 -25.44 6.00
N LEU A 28 -12.41 -25.02 5.41
CA LEU A 28 -11.08 -25.11 6.01
C LEU A 28 -10.93 -24.08 7.11
N ASN A 29 -9.91 -24.31 7.92
CA ASN A 29 -9.52 -23.42 9.00
C ASN A 29 -9.27 -21.97 8.53
N GLY A 30 -9.65 -20.99 9.35
CA GLY A 30 -9.36 -19.56 9.11
C GLY A 30 -10.51 -18.76 8.49
N LEU A 31 -11.74 -18.93 8.97
CA LEU A 31 -12.84 -18.03 8.61
C LEU A 31 -12.61 -16.65 9.23
N GLU A 32 -12.85 -15.60 8.44
CA GLU A 32 -12.68 -14.21 8.87
C GLU A 32 -13.88 -13.37 8.45
N ILE A 33 -14.47 -12.61 9.39
CA ILE A 33 -15.50 -11.60 9.10
C ILE A 33 -15.00 -10.24 9.59
N LYS A 34 -14.93 -9.26 8.68
CA LYS A 34 -14.44 -7.91 8.92
C LYS A 34 -15.57 -6.91 8.75
N TRP A 35 -15.74 -6.04 9.74
CA TRP A 35 -16.62 -4.88 9.67
C TRP A 35 -15.89 -3.62 10.09
N GLU A 36 -16.22 -2.52 9.43
CA GLU A 36 -15.71 -1.18 9.74
C GLU A 36 -16.89 -0.22 9.77
N ARG A 37 -16.84 0.76 10.67
CA ARG A 37 -17.97 1.64 10.96
C ARG A 37 -18.26 2.64 9.84
N LYS A 38 -17.27 2.97 8.99
CA LYS A 38 -17.37 3.99 7.95
C LYS A 38 -16.78 3.51 6.62
N GLY A 39 -17.51 3.75 5.53
CA GLY A 39 -16.97 3.75 4.15
C GLY A 39 -16.67 2.38 3.53
N VAL A 40 -16.86 1.28 4.25
CA VAL A 40 -16.37 -0.04 3.84
C VAL A 40 -17.46 -1.09 4.01
N PRO A 41 -17.72 -1.93 2.99
CA PRO A 41 -18.64 -3.04 3.12
C PRO A 41 -18.07 -4.13 4.01
N GLY A 42 -18.94 -4.82 4.74
CA GLY A 42 -18.53 -5.99 5.51
C GLY A 42 -17.98 -7.06 4.58
N GLN A 43 -16.89 -7.70 5.01
CA GLN A 43 -16.18 -8.70 4.22
C GLN A 43 -16.11 -10.01 4.98
N CYS A 44 -16.45 -11.12 4.33
CA CYS A 44 -16.25 -12.46 4.85
C CYS A 44 -15.28 -13.24 3.95
N THR A 45 -14.30 -13.92 4.53
CA THR A 45 -13.42 -14.83 3.78
C THR A 45 -13.35 -16.20 4.43
N PHE A 46 -13.41 -17.24 3.61
CA PHE A 46 -13.24 -18.62 4.02
C PHE A 46 -12.70 -19.44 2.84
N SER A 47 -12.23 -20.66 3.14
CA SER A 47 -11.72 -21.58 2.13
C SER A 47 -12.41 -22.93 2.22
N ILE A 48 -12.51 -23.64 1.09
CA ILE A 48 -13.06 -24.99 1.01
C ILE A 48 -12.13 -25.86 0.17
N ILE A 49 -12.14 -27.17 0.37
CA ILE A 49 -11.55 -28.11 -0.59
C ILE A 49 -12.63 -28.46 -1.61
N GLN A 50 -12.32 -28.31 -2.88
CA GLN A 50 -13.22 -28.68 -3.96
C GLN A 50 -12.66 -29.91 -4.69
N GLU A 51 -13.20 -31.10 -4.43
CA GLU A 51 -12.82 -32.38 -5.06
C GLU A 51 -13.25 -32.46 -6.53
N ASP A 52 -12.40 -32.93 -7.44
CA ASP A 52 -12.74 -33.07 -8.87
C ASP A 52 -13.54 -34.35 -9.11
N THR A 53 -14.86 -34.27 -8.95
CA THR A 53 -15.81 -35.34 -9.26
C THR A 53 -16.96 -34.81 -10.13
N GLU A 54 -17.58 -35.68 -10.93
CA GLU A 54 -18.64 -35.31 -11.89
C GLU A 54 -19.94 -34.81 -11.21
N GLU A 55 -20.15 -35.12 -9.92
CA GLU A 55 -21.34 -34.72 -9.14
C GLU A 55 -21.12 -33.42 -8.33
N LYS A 56 -20.04 -32.69 -8.59
CA LYS A 56 -19.62 -31.55 -7.77
C LYS A 56 -20.41 -30.29 -8.06
N VAL A 57 -20.91 -29.66 -7.01
CA VAL A 57 -21.45 -28.30 -7.08
C VAL A 57 -20.29 -27.30 -7.11
N GLU A 58 -20.19 -26.56 -8.20
CA GLU A 58 -19.30 -25.41 -8.28
C GLU A 58 -20.02 -24.17 -7.74
N PHE A 59 -19.35 -23.34 -6.94
CA PHE A 59 -19.89 -22.03 -6.53
C PHE A 59 -19.20 -20.94 -7.34
N GLU A 60 -19.95 -19.90 -7.67
CA GLU A 60 -19.57 -18.81 -8.58
C GLU A 60 -19.69 -17.43 -7.92
N GLU A 61 -19.00 -16.44 -8.49
CA GLU A 61 -19.23 -15.05 -8.15
C GLU A 61 -20.71 -14.68 -8.32
N GLY A 62 -21.28 -14.02 -7.32
CA GLY A 62 -22.70 -13.69 -7.23
C GLY A 62 -23.53 -14.63 -6.36
N ASP A 63 -23.05 -15.85 -6.06
CA ASP A 63 -23.76 -16.76 -5.16
C ASP A 63 -23.90 -16.16 -3.74
N GLU A 64 -25.06 -16.36 -3.11
CA GLU A 64 -25.34 -15.86 -1.77
C GLU A 64 -24.63 -16.73 -0.72
N VAL A 65 -23.95 -16.09 0.24
CA VAL A 65 -23.28 -16.74 1.36
C VAL A 65 -23.90 -16.30 2.67
N GLN A 66 -24.17 -17.26 3.55
CA GLN A 66 -24.60 -17.03 4.93
C GLN A 66 -23.66 -17.73 5.91
N VAL A 67 -23.25 -17.04 6.98
CA VAL A 67 -22.36 -17.59 8.01
C VAL A 67 -23.04 -17.54 9.37
N ARG A 68 -22.95 -18.65 10.10
CA ARG A 68 -23.45 -18.82 11.45
C ARG A 68 -22.30 -19.19 12.39
N ILE A 69 -22.10 -18.44 13.47
CA ILE A 69 -21.11 -18.73 14.52
C ILE A 69 -21.87 -18.94 15.82
N SER A 70 -21.65 -20.07 16.50
CA SER A 70 -22.35 -20.43 17.75
C SER A 70 -23.87 -20.29 17.67
N LYS A 71 -24.44 -20.82 16.58
CA LYS A 71 -25.88 -20.79 16.29
C LYS A 71 -26.46 -19.40 16.00
N THR A 72 -25.65 -18.33 16.01
CA THR A 72 -26.05 -16.97 15.65
C THR A 72 -25.65 -16.64 14.22
N TRP A 73 -26.61 -16.16 13.43
CA TRP A 73 -26.37 -15.69 12.07
C TRP A 73 -25.57 -14.38 12.09
N MET A 74 -24.35 -14.42 11.56
CA MET A 74 -23.39 -13.32 11.66
C MET A 74 -23.28 -12.52 10.36
N PHE A 75 -23.23 -13.20 9.21
CA PHE A 75 -22.93 -12.57 7.94
C PHE A 75 -23.84 -13.13 6.85
N LYS A 76 -24.34 -12.23 6.00
CA LYS A 76 -25.01 -12.57 4.74
C LYS A 76 -24.51 -11.62 3.65
N GLY A 77 -24.05 -12.20 2.55
CA GLY A 77 -23.45 -11.44 1.46
C GLY A 77 -23.33 -12.29 0.20
N TYR A 78 -22.47 -11.87 -0.72
CA TYR A 78 -22.32 -12.51 -2.02
C TYR A 78 -20.85 -12.76 -2.34
N ILE A 79 -20.56 -13.82 -3.09
CA ILE A 79 -19.20 -14.11 -3.55
C ILE A 79 -18.79 -13.05 -4.58
N PHE A 80 -17.70 -12.32 -4.34
CA PHE A 80 -17.16 -11.35 -5.29
C PHE A 80 -15.84 -11.80 -5.91
N THR A 81 -15.13 -12.71 -5.24
CA THR A 81 -13.84 -13.19 -5.72
C THR A 81 -13.66 -14.63 -5.31
N LYS A 82 -13.36 -15.47 -6.29
CA LYS A 82 -12.93 -16.85 -6.11
C LYS A 82 -11.46 -16.97 -6.49
N THR A 83 -10.66 -17.59 -5.63
CA THR A 83 -9.25 -17.90 -5.93
C THR A 83 -8.99 -19.37 -5.63
N ARG A 84 -8.38 -20.11 -6.57
CA ARG A 84 -8.09 -21.54 -6.45
C ARG A 84 -6.59 -21.79 -6.46
N ASN A 85 -6.12 -22.75 -5.68
CA ASN A 85 -4.74 -23.25 -5.74
C ASN A 85 -4.68 -24.67 -6.33
N LYS A 86 -3.45 -25.17 -6.57
CA LYS A 86 -3.19 -26.49 -7.16
C LYS A 86 -3.66 -27.67 -6.29
N ASP A 87 -3.91 -27.43 -5.01
CA ASP A 87 -4.28 -28.45 -4.03
C ASP A 87 -5.82 -28.55 -3.91
N GLY A 88 -6.55 -27.94 -4.85
CA GLY A 88 -8.02 -27.94 -4.87
C GLY A 88 -8.65 -26.99 -3.84
N VAL A 89 -7.85 -26.21 -3.12
CA VAL A 89 -8.36 -25.24 -2.15
C VAL A 89 -8.87 -24.00 -2.88
N VAL A 90 -10.13 -23.66 -2.62
CA VAL A 90 -10.77 -22.46 -3.14
C VAL A 90 -11.05 -21.50 -1.99
N LYS A 91 -10.52 -20.29 -2.07
CA LYS A 91 -10.81 -19.19 -1.17
C LYS A 91 -11.84 -18.25 -1.79
N TYR A 92 -12.89 -17.99 -1.02
CA TYR A 92 -13.94 -17.05 -1.38
C TYR A 92 -13.78 -15.76 -0.57
N THR A 93 -13.89 -14.62 -1.26
CA THR A 93 -14.06 -13.31 -0.64
C THR A 93 -15.47 -12.83 -0.95
N CYS A 94 -16.24 -12.60 0.10
CA CYS A 94 -17.63 -12.22 0.03
C CYS A 94 -17.83 -10.83 0.63
N PHE A 95 -18.76 -10.05 0.08
CA PHE A 95 -19.16 -8.77 0.66
C PHE A 95 -20.66 -8.73 0.95
N ASP A 96 -21.04 -7.98 1.98
CA ASP A 96 -22.45 -7.66 2.26
C ASP A 96 -23.01 -6.62 1.26
N GLN A 97 -24.29 -6.25 1.42
CA GLN A 97 -24.96 -5.35 0.48
C GLN A 97 -24.41 -3.92 0.46
N LEU A 98 -23.67 -3.48 1.50
CA LEU A 98 -23.01 -2.16 1.46
C LEU A 98 -22.03 -2.07 0.28
N ARG A 99 -21.57 -3.21 -0.27
CA ARG A 99 -20.68 -3.25 -1.43
C ARG A 99 -21.29 -2.59 -2.65
N TYR A 100 -22.60 -2.72 -2.81
CA TYR A 100 -23.33 -2.14 -3.92
C TYR A 100 -23.43 -0.62 -3.79
N LEU A 101 -23.40 -0.03 -2.59
CA LEU A 101 -23.40 1.43 -2.38
C LEU A 101 -22.13 2.13 -2.90
N LYS A 102 -21.12 1.38 -3.35
CA LYS A 102 -19.94 1.95 -4.02
C LYS A 102 -20.20 2.42 -5.46
N ALA A 103 -21.38 2.10 -6.03
CA ALA A 103 -21.79 2.70 -7.29
C ALA A 103 -21.86 4.22 -7.16
N LYS A 104 -21.53 4.92 -8.24
CA LYS A 104 -21.43 6.38 -8.28
C LYS A 104 -22.46 6.95 -9.23
N GLU A 105 -23.06 8.05 -8.83
CA GLU A 105 -24.02 8.78 -9.65
C GLU A 105 -24.00 10.27 -9.29
N ALA A 106 -24.63 11.09 -10.13
CA ALA A 106 -25.02 12.42 -9.74
C ALA A 106 -26.31 12.31 -8.89
N VAL A 107 -26.31 12.93 -7.71
CA VAL A 107 -27.48 12.92 -6.84
C VAL A 107 -27.87 14.34 -6.43
N ASN A 108 -29.16 14.54 -6.27
CA ASN A 108 -29.73 15.76 -5.72
C ASN A 108 -30.85 15.42 -4.74
N PHE A 109 -30.58 15.57 -3.44
CA PHE A 109 -31.58 15.42 -2.39
C PHE A 109 -31.86 16.78 -1.78
N VAL A 110 -33.14 17.18 -1.73
CA VAL A 110 -33.58 18.46 -1.16
C VAL A 110 -34.63 18.17 -0.09
N ASP A 111 -34.52 18.85 1.05
CA ASP A 111 -35.47 18.80 2.17
C ASP A 111 -35.84 17.35 2.59
N LYS A 112 -34.81 16.52 2.77
CA LYS A 112 -34.96 15.12 3.19
C LYS A 112 -34.21 14.83 4.48
N THR A 113 -34.79 14.00 5.31
CA THR A 113 -34.16 13.41 6.48
C THR A 113 -33.13 12.35 6.05
N VAL A 114 -32.19 12.02 6.94
CA VAL A 114 -31.19 10.96 6.66
C VAL A 114 -31.85 9.62 6.36
N GLY A 115 -32.95 9.29 7.04
CA GLY A 115 -33.72 8.06 6.82
C GLY A 115 -34.44 8.07 5.48
N GLU A 116 -35.04 9.18 5.06
CA GLU A 116 -35.65 9.31 3.73
C GLU A 116 -34.61 9.11 2.61
N ILE A 117 -33.42 9.70 2.75
CA ILE A 117 -32.32 9.54 1.78
C ILE A 117 -31.89 8.08 1.70
N VAL A 118 -31.65 7.42 2.84
CA VAL A 118 -31.25 6.01 2.86
C VAL A 118 -32.34 5.11 2.28
N ASN A 119 -33.61 5.36 2.60
CA ASN A 119 -34.72 4.60 2.03
C ASN A 119 -34.76 4.74 0.51
N GLN A 120 -34.71 5.97 -0.01
CA GLN A 120 -34.77 6.23 -1.45
C GLN A 120 -33.60 5.55 -2.19
N ILE A 121 -32.37 5.69 -1.69
CA ILE A 121 -31.19 5.04 -2.28
C ILE A 121 -31.33 3.50 -2.26
N CYS A 122 -31.91 2.94 -1.20
CA CYS A 122 -32.14 1.50 -1.16
C CYS A 122 -33.22 1.06 -2.15
N ASP A 123 -34.30 1.83 -2.29
CA ASP A 123 -35.43 1.51 -3.17
C ASP A 123 -35.05 1.57 -4.65
N GLU A 124 -34.39 2.65 -5.08
CA GLU A 124 -33.91 2.84 -6.46
C GLU A 124 -32.90 1.77 -6.89
N ARG A 125 -32.25 1.12 -5.93
CA ARG A 125 -31.17 0.15 -6.16
C ARG A 125 -31.53 -1.26 -5.74
N GLU A 126 -32.82 -1.49 -5.43
CA GLU A 126 -33.37 -2.79 -5.04
C GLU A 126 -32.62 -3.46 -3.87
N LEU A 127 -32.07 -2.65 -2.95
CA LEU A 127 -31.36 -3.14 -1.77
C LEU A 127 -32.35 -3.52 -0.67
N LYS A 128 -32.09 -4.64 0.02
CA LYS A 128 -32.95 -5.06 1.13
C LYS A 128 -32.78 -4.15 2.33
N LYS A 129 -33.90 -3.57 2.78
CA LYS A 129 -33.94 -2.63 3.91
C LYS A 129 -34.14 -3.36 5.24
N GLY A 130 -33.40 -2.92 6.24
CA GLY A 130 -33.57 -3.25 7.64
C GLY A 130 -34.32 -2.14 8.36
N THR A 131 -34.00 -1.94 9.64
CA THR A 131 -34.55 -0.79 10.37
C THR A 131 -33.79 0.47 9.98
N ILE A 132 -34.47 1.41 9.33
CA ILE A 132 -33.94 2.75 9.04
C ILE A 132 -34.57 3.71 10.04
N ARG A 133 -33.77 4.29 10.93
CA ARG A 133 -34.23 5.27 11.93
C ARG A 133 -33.75 6.66 11.57
N ASP A 134 -34.62 7.64 11.83
CA ASP A 134 -34.30 9.06 11.76
C ASP A 134 -33.86 9.63 13.12
N SER A 135 -33.41 10.88 13.08
CA SER A 135 -33.24 11.70 14.28
C SER A 135 -34.58 11.93 14.97
N GLU A 136 -34.55 12.12 16.28
CA GLU A 136 -35.75 12.37 17.09
C GLU A 136 -36.49 13.62 16.59
N LYS A 137 -35.72 14.64 16.21
CA LYS A 137 -36.24 15.90 15.65
C LYS A 137 -36.60 15.82 14.17
N LYS A 138 -36.38 14.66 13.51
CA LYS A 138 -36.57 14.46 12.07
C LYS A 138 -35.96 15.60 11.24
N TYR A 139 -34.73 15.97 11.56
CA TYR A 139 -34.03 17.06 10.90
C TYR A 139 -34.00 16.86 9.39
N LYS A 140 -34.47 17.87 8.68
CA LYS A 140 -34.51 17.92 7.22
C LYS A 140 -33.24 18.58 6.71
N ILE A 141 -32.48 17.84 5.90
CA ILE A 141 -31.24 18.32 5.30
C ILE A 141 -31.63 19.24 4.13
N PRO A 142 -31.22 20.53 4.13
CA PRO A 142 -31.65 21.48 3.10
C PRO A 142 -31.32 21.03 1.68
N SER A 143 -30.07 20.60 1.45
CA SER A 143 -29.66 19.98 0.19
C SER A 143 -28.41 19.12 0.34
N ILE A 144 -28.35 18.04 -0.44
CA ILE A 144 -27.15 17.29 -0.79
C ILE A 144 -27.12 17.14 -2.31
N THR A 145 -26.27 17.92 -2.95
CA THR A 145 -25.96 17.82 -4.37
C THR A 145 -24.52 17.33 -4.52
N ARG A 146 -24.31 16.25 -5.25
CA ARG A 146 -22.97 15.66 -5.47
C ARG A 146 -22.90 15.03 -6.86
N ASP A 147 -21.82 15.32 -7.58
CA ASP A 147 -21.54 14.71 -8.87
C ASP A 147 -20.61 13.51 -8.72
N ASN A 148 -20.90 12.44 -9.47
CA ASN A 148 -20.06 11.24 -9.57
C ASN A 148 -19.52 10.73 -8.21
N THR A 149 -20.39 10.73 -7.21
CA THR A 149 -20.06 10.38 -5.82
C THR A 149 -20.73 9.06 -5.47
N SER A 150 -20.07 8.24 -4.63
CA SER A 150 -20.67 6.95 -4.29
C SER A 150 -21.89 7.14 -3.38
N PHE A 151 -22.92 6.30 -3.53
CA PHE A 151 -24.08 6.35 -2.62
C PHE A 151 -23.67 6.18 -1.16
N HIS A 152 -22.59 5.43 -0.91
CA HIS A 152 -22.02 5.31 0.42
C HIS A 152 -21.55 6.67 0.96
N ASP A 153 -20.82 7.46 0.17
CA ASP A 153 -20.33 8.80 0.58
C ASP A 153 -21.48 9.80 0.72
N VAL A 154 -22.51 9.68 -0.12
CA VAL A 154 -23.75 10.48 -0.01
C VAL A 154 -24.45 10.21 1.32
N ILE A 155 -24.62 8.95 1.70
CA ILE A 155 -25.22 8.58 2.98
C ILE A 155 -24.35 9.05 4.16
N LEU A 156 -23.03 8.90 4.08
CA LEU A 156 -22.13 9.43 5.11
C LEU A 156 -22.26 10.95 5.25
N THR A 157 -22.35 11.68 4.14
CA THR A 157 -22.60 13.14 4.14
C THR A 157 -23.95 13.47 4.81
N ALA A 158 -25.00 12.69 4.55
CA ALA A 158 -26.30 12.87 5.18
C ALA A 158 -26.26 12.61 6.70
N ILE A 159 -25.53 11.57 7.12
CA ILE A 159 -25.28 11.28 8.53
C ILE A 159 -24.51 12.43 9.19
N GLU A 160 -23.45 12.94 8.55
CA GLU A 160 -22.63 14.05 9.05
C GLU A 160 -23.47 15.32 9.26
N LYS A 161 -24.20 15.77 8.22
CA LYS A 161 -25.10 16.93 8.32
C LYS A 161 -26.16 16.78 9.41
N THR A 162 -26.73 15.58 9.55
CA THR A 162 -27.71 15.31 10.61
C THR A 162 -27.06 15.32 11.99
N THR A 163 -25.86 14.75 12.12
CA THR A 163 -25.10 14.74 13.38
C THR A 163 -24.73 16.16 13.80
N GLU A 164 -24.28 17.00 12.87
CA GLU A 164 -23.96 18.41 13.11
C GLU A 164 -25.18 19.20 13.60
N ALA A 165 -26.35 18.98 12.99
CA ALA A 165 -27.56 19.71 13.34
C ALA A 165 -28.24 19.23 14.63
N THR A 166 -28.12 17.94 14.98
CA THR A 166 -28.89 17.31 16.06
C THR A 166 -28.06 16.83 17.24
N GLY A 167 -26.76 16.62 17.05
CA GLY A 167 -25.88 15.92 18.00
C GLY A 167 -26.05 14.39 18.01
N GLU A 168 -27.00 13.84 17.24
CA GLU A 168 -27.24 12.40 17.19
C GLU A 168 -26.31 11.72 16.18
N ILE A 169 -25.50 10.76 16.65
CA ILE A 169 -24.60 9.97 15.81
C ILE A 169 -25.34 8.75 15.27
N PHE A 170 -25.20 8.47 13.99
CA PHE A 170 -25.78 7.29 13.32
C PHE A 170 -24.72 6.34 12.80
N ILE A 171 -25.03 5.04 12.85
CA ILE A 171 -24.26 3.96 12.26
C ILE A 171 -25.07 3.37 11.10
N LEU A 172 -24.46 3.34 9.90
CA LEU A 172 -24.94 2.58 8.76
C LEU A 172 -24.22 1.23 8.75
N TYR A 173 -24.96 0.12 8.70
CA TYR A 173 -24.39 -1.21 8.63
C TYR A 173 -25.35 -2.20 7.96
N ASP A 174 -24.84 -3.33 7.46
CA ASP A 174 -25.68 -4.45 7.04
C ASP A 174 -25.98 -5.37 8.23
N ARG A 175 -27.26 -5.62 8.50
CA ARG A 175 -27.73 -6.57 9.50
C ARG A 175 -28.27 -7.82 8.83
N PHE A 176 -27.36 -8.74 8.49
CA PHE A 176 -27.67 -10.03 7.88
C PHE A 176 -28.50 -9.90 6.60
N GLY A 177 -27.93 -9.21 5.61
CA GLY A 177 -28.53 -8.94 4.30
C GLY A 177 -29.63 -7.89 4.38
N LYS A 178 -29.52 -6.92 5.29
CA LYS A 178 -30.46 -5.80 5.42
C LYS A 178 -29.74 -4.50 5.80
N ILE A 179 -29.75 -3.51 4.93
CA ILE A 179 -29.18 -2.18 5.19
C ILE A 179 -29.93 -1.53 6.35
N THR A 180 -29.21 -1.18 7.41
CA THR A 180 -29.76 -0.68 8.68
C THR A 180 -29.09 0.64 9.03
N LEU A 181 -29.90 1.62 9.43
CA LEU A 181 -29.44 2.91 9.94
C LEU A 181 -29.89 3.04 11.40
N CYS A 182 -28.93 3.15 12.33
CA CYS A 182 -29.21 3.10 13.76
C CYS A 182 -28.47 4.21 14.53
N PRO A 183 -29.16 4.95 15.41
CA PRO A 183 -28.52 5.86 16.35
C PRO A 183 -27.55 5.10 17.27
N LEU A 184 -26.40 5.72 17.59
CA LEU A 184 -25.35 5.15 18.43
C LEU A 184 -25.87 4.79 19.83
N LYS A 185 -26.84 5.55 20.37
CA LYS A 185 -27.48 5.27 21.67
C LYS A 185 -28.14 3.87 21.73
N HIS A 186 -28.55 3.32 20.59
CA HIS A 186 -29.13 1.96 20.48
C HIS A 186 -28.08 0.88 20.12
N MET A 187 -26.80 1.24 20.03
CA MET A 187 -25.71 0.33 19.67
C MET A 187 -25.00 -0.28 20.89
N LYS A 188 -25.45 -0.02 22.12
CA LYS A 188 -24.91 -0.64 23.34
C LYS A 188 -25.08 -2.16 23.34
N ARG A 189 -24.04 -2.87 23.77
CA ARG A 189 -24.01 -4.33 23.94
C ARG A 189 -23.48 -4.68 25.33
N ASN A 190 -23.96 -5.79 25.88
CA ASN A 190 -23.57 -6.26 27.20
C ASN A 190 -22.27 -7.09 27.10
N VAL A 191 -21.20 -6.45 26.59
CA VAL A 191 -19.89 -7.06 26.42
C VAL A 191 -18.87 -6.23 27.18
N VAL A 192 -18.07 -6.91 28.01
CA VAL A 192 -16.96 -6.34 28.77
C VAL A 192 -15.66 -6.91 28.22
N ILE A 193 -14.72 -6.04 27.89
CA ILE A 193 -13.36 -6.42 27.49
C ILE A 193 -12.39 -5.96 28.58
N ASP A 194 -11.75 -6.92 29.23
CA ASP A 194 -10.72 -6.71 30.24
C ASP A 194 -9.49 -7.59 29.96
N SER A 195 -8.47 -7.49 30.81
CA SER A 195 -7.20 -8.20 30.63
C SER A 195 -7.32 -9.72 30.68
N SER A 196 -8.41 -10.29 31.21
CA SER A 196 -8.62 -11.73 31.31
C SER A 196 -9.17 -12.37 30.04
N VAL A 197 -9.75 -11.56 29.14
CA VAL A 197 -10.43 -12.02 27.91
C VAL A 197 -9.75 -11.55 26.63
N ILE A 198 -8.51 -11.08 26.71
CA ILE A 198 -7.71 -10.61 25.56
C ILE A 198 -6.37 -11.33 25.48
N GLY A 199 -5.82 -11.44 24.27
CA GLY A 199 -4.45 -11.91 24.08
C GLY A 199 -3.43 -10.78 24.24
N ASP A 200 -3.68 -9.64 23.60
CA ASP A 200 -2.79 -8.46 23.67
C ASP A 200 -3.56 -7.16 23.36
N PHE A 201 -2.92 -6.01 23.58
CA PHE A 201 -3.41 -4.72 23.11
C PHE A 201 -2.27 -3.84 22.57
N GLU A 202 -2.56 -3.04 21.55
CA GLU A 202 -1.68 -1.99 21.06
C GLU A 202 -2.26 -0.63 21.47
N TYR A 203 -1.48 0.14 22.22
CA TYR A 203 -1.85 1.46 22.70
C TYR A 203 -0.81 2.51 22.28
N GLU A 204 -1.26 3.57 21.62
CA GLU A 204 -0.42 4.72 21.24
C GLU A 204 -0.98 5.98 21.89
N SER A 205 -0.13 6.79 22.53
CA SER A 205 -0.43 8.19 22.90
C SER A 205 0.54 9.12 22.20
N THR A 206 0.03 10.10 21.45
CA THR A 206 0.84 10.95 20.58
C THR A 206 0.36 12.40 20.55
N ILE A 207 1.28 13.31 20.25
CA ILE A 207 1.01 14.70 19.90
C ILE A 207 1.38 14.99 18.43
N ASP A 208 1.82 13.98 17.69
CA ASP A 208 2.28 14.08 16.29
C ASP A 208 1.12 13.91 15.29
N LYS A 209 -0.08 13.55 15.77
CA LYS A 209 -1.27 13.29 14.96
C LYS A 209 -2.47 13.96 15.62
N GLN A 210 -3.19 14.80 14.88
CA GLN A 210 -4.48 15.38 15.27
C GLN A 210 -4.49 16.04 16.67
N THR A 211 -3.35 16.57 17.13
CA THR A 211 -3.22 17.33 18.38
C THR A 211 -2.82 18.75 18.05
N TYR A 212 -3.63 19.73 18.45
CA TYR A 212 -3.40 21.13 18.13
C TYR A 212 -3.64 22.01 19.36
N ASN A 213 -2.62 22.80 19.73
CA ASN A 213 -2.68 23.76 20.83
C ASN A 213 -2.82 25.22 20.33
N VAL A 214 -2.92 25.38 19.01
CA VAL A 214 -3.31 26.62 18.32
C VAL A 214 -4.31 26.26 17.22
N VAL A 215 -5.48 26.91 17.19
CA VAL A 215 -6.44 26.74 16.09
C VAL A 215 -6.74 28.10 15.48
N ARG A 216 -6.68 28.17 14.14
CA ARG A 216 -7.01 29.36 13.34
C ARG A 216 -8.20 29.04 12.45
N VAL A 217 -9.25 29.85 12.51
CA VAL A 217 -10.41 29.75 11.61
C VAL A 217 -10.41 30.96 10.69
N ALA A 218 -10.35 30.71 9.39
CA ALA A 218 -10.42 31.72 8.34
C ALA A 218 -11.90 32.00 7.98
N ALA A 219 -12.34 33.23 8.16
CA ALA A 219 -13.69 33.68 7.78
C ALA A 219 -13.60 34.87 6.81
N LYS A 220 -14.51 34.97 5.84
CA LYS A 220 -14.60 36.15 4.99
C LYS A 220 -15.40 37.26 5.67
N SER A 221 -14.87 38.48 5.64
CA SER A 221 -15.53 39.70 6.11
C SER A 221 -16.75 40.01 5.23
N LYS A 222 -17.88 40.32 5.88
CA LYS A 222 -19.13 40.70 5.19
C LYS A 222 -19.06 42.09 4.53
N LYS A 223 -18.07 42.92 4.86
CA LYS A 223 -17.95 44.30 4.35
C LYS A 223 -17.15 44.40 3.05
N ASP A 224 -16.06 43.66 2.94
CA ASP A 224 -15.04 43.81 1.89
C ASP A 224 -14.53 42.46 1.33
N GLY A 225 -15.04 41.32 1.81
CA GLY A 225 -14.63 39.99 1.36
C GLY A 225 -13.23 39.56 1.84
N ALA A 226 -12.53 40.39 2.63
CA ALA A 226 -11.21 40.08 3.15
C ALA A 226 -11.25 38.88 4.11
N THR A 227 -10.20 38.05 4.10
CA THR A 227 -10.11 36.91 5.02
C THR A 227 -9.61 37.37 6.39
N VAL A 228 -10.44 37.22 7.42
CA VAL A 228 -10.13 37.46 8.83
C VAL A 228 -9.84 36.13 9.52
N TYR A 229 -8.78 36.08 10.33
CA TYR A 229 -8.42 34.87 11.07
C TYR A 229 -8.76 35.03 12.55
N TYR A 230 -9.61 34.13 13.06
CA TYR A 230 -9.85 33.99 14.49
C TYR A 230 -8.91 32.93 15.05
N THR A 231 -8.10 33.29 16.04
CA THR A 231 -7.09 32.37 16.61
C THR A 231 -7.40 32.08 18.07
N ALA A 232 -7.47 30.79 18.41
CA ALA A 232 -7.46 30.32 19.79
C ALA A 232 -6.12 29.63 20.09
N ARG A 233 -5.58 29.83 21.29
CA ARG A 233 -4.25 29.33 21.70
C ARG A 233 -4.25 28.94 23.16
N ASP A 234 -3.65 27.80 23.47
CA ASP A 234 -3.37 27.39 24.85
C ASP A 234 -1.88 27.55 25.17
N GLN A 235 -1.55 28.59 25.94
CA GLN A 235 -0.15 28.92 26.21
C GLN A 235 0.55 27.86 27.08
N LYS A 236 -0.20 27.14 27.93
CA LYS A 236 0.34 26.10 28.81
C LYS A 236 0.88 24.91 28.00
N ASN A 237 0.10 24.38 27.07
CA ASN A 237 0.49 23.28 26.20
C ASN A 237 1.44 23.74 25.09
N VAL A 238 1.38 25.00 24.64
CA VAL A 238 2.43 25.57 23.78
C VAL A 238 3.79 25.54 24.48
N ASN A 239 3.87 25.95 25.75
CA ASN A 239 5.11 25.90 26.53
C ASN A 239 5.62 24.47 26.70
N LYS A 240 4.71 23.49 26.75
CA LYS A 240 5.03 22.06 26.96
C LYS A 240 5.39 21.31 25.68
N TRP A 241 4.71 21.58 24.57
CA TRP A 241 4.76 20.79 23.33
C TRP A 241 5.33 21.55 22.13
N GLY A 242 5.58 22.86 22.25
CA GLY A 242 5.80 23.74 21.11
C GLY A 242 4.49 24.07 20.39
N VAL A 243 4.55 24.86 19.32
CA VAL A 243 3.35 25.27 18.57
C VAL A 243 2.89 24.16 17.62
N LEU A 244 1.67 23.68 17.84
CA LEU A 244 0.96 22.71 16.99
C LEU A 244 -0.32 23.39 16.48
N GLN A 245 -0.35 23.77 15.19
CA GLN A 245 -1.39 24.62 14.64
C GLN A 245 -2.30 23.91 13.62
N LEU A 246 -3.61 24.05 13.79
CA LEU A 246 -4.64 23.75 12.79
C LEU A 246 -5.15 25.05 12.17
N THR A 247 -5.34 25.07 10.85
CA THR A 247 -6.01 26.19 10.15
C THR A 247 -7.19 25.64 9.37
N GLU A 248 -8.40 26.01 9.77
CA GLU A 248 -9.65 25.62 9.12
C GLU A 248 -10.29 26.79 8.35
N LYS A 249 -10.98 26.49 7.26
CA LYS A 249 -11.88 27.44 6.59
C LYS A 249 -13.23 27.39 7.32
N SER A 250 -13.91 28.52 7.52
CA SER A 250 -15.24 28.51 8.13
C SER A 250 -16.22 27.75 7.24
N SER A 251 -16.55 26.51 7.60
CA SER A 251 -17.73 25.82 7.08
C SER A 251 -18.97 26.46 7.72
N ASN A 252 -20.01 26.67 6.93
CA ASN A 252 -21.19 27.45 7.31
C ASN A 252 -21.91 26.85 8.53
N SER A 253 -21.56 27.32 9.73
CA SER A 253 -22.42 27.44 10.93
C SER A 253 -21.71 28.14 12.11
N PHE A 254 -20.38 28.34 12.09
CA PHE A 254 -19.66 29.05 13.16
C PHE A 254 -18.69 30.12 12.63
N THR A 255 -19.20 31.34 12.43
CA THR A 255 -18.37 32.53 12.19
C THR A 255 -18.05 33.22 13.52
N SER A 256 -16.99 32.83 14.25
CA SER A 256 -16.37 33.65 15.33
C SER A 256 -15.24 32.93 16.08
N THR A 257 -14.57 33.67 16.97
CA THR A 257 -13.70 33.21 18.07
C THR A 257 -14.20 31.95 18.80
N SER A 258 -15.52 31.72 18.89
CA SER A 258 -16.08 30.52 19.55
C SER A 258 -15.75 29.23 18.80
N ALA A 259 -15.71 29.27 17.45
CA ALA A 259 -15.36 28.12 16.61
C ALA A 259 -13.92 27.68 16.85
N ALA A 260 -12.99 28.65 16.82
CA ALA A 260 -11.58 28.40 17.08
C ALA A 260 -11.36 27.85 18.49
N LYS A 261 -12.11 28.35 19.49
CA LYS A 261 -12.05 27.86 20.86
C LYS A 261 -12.60 26.44 21.00
N GLN A 262 -13.75 26.12 20.41
CA GLN A 262 -14.33 24.77 20.45
C GLN A 262 -13.42 23.74 19.79
N LEU A 263 -12.87 24.07 18.61
CA LEU A 263 -11.89 23.21 17.94
C LEU A 263 -10.61 23.07 18.76
N LEU A 264 -10.13 24.14 19.40
CA LEU A 264 -8.99 24.06 20.31
C LEU A 264 -9.31 23.14 21.49
N ASP A 265 -10.46 23.28 22.14
CA ASP A 265 -10.85 22.44 23.27
C ASP A 265 -10.95 20.96 22.87
N PHE A 266 -11.36 20.68 21.63
CA PHE A 266 -11.41 19.33 21.08
C PHE A 266 -10.01 18.74 20.79
N TYR A 267 -9.14 19.51 20.14
CA TYR A 267 -7.84 19.02 19.66
C TYR A 267 -6.67 19.22 20.63
N ASN A 268 -6.80 20.04 21.67
CA ASN A 268 -5.72 20.39 22.61
C ASN A 268 -5.52 19.31 23.69
N SER A 269 -5.43 18.05 23.27
CA SER A 269 -5.14 16.90 24.11
C SER A 269 -4.28 15.90 23.34
N LYS A 270 -3.61 14.98 24.06
CA LYS A 270 -2.86 13.91 23.40
C LYS A 270 -3.84 13.00 22.68
N THR A 271 -3.62 12.75 21.40
CA THR A 271 -4.38 11.78 20.63
C THR A 271 -3.98 10.37 21.07
N LYS A 272 -4.97 9.50 21.34
CA LYS A 272 -4.74 8.10 21.71
C LYS A 272 -5.33 7.16 20.66
N THR A 273 -4.77 5.96 20.52
CA THR A 273 -5.34 4.88 19.71
C THR A 273 -5.27 3.58 20.51
N LEU A 274 -6.29 2.73 20.36
CA LEU A 274 -6.37 1.45 21.07
C LEU A 274 -6.84 0.35 20.13
N LYS A 275 -6.02 -0.68 20.00
CA LYS A 275 -6.36 -1.94 19.32
C LYS A 275 -6.25 -3.08 20.29
N ILE A 276 -7.19 -4.00 20.23
CA ILE A 276 -7.22 -5.23 21.03
C ILE A 276 -7.00 -6.39 20.08
N LYS A 277 -6.14 -7.33 20.47
CA LYS A 277 -5.78 -8.51 19.71
C LYS A 277 -6.25 -9.77 20.41
N ASN A 278 -6.80 -10.69 19.61
CA ASN A 278 -7.23 -12.01 20.08
C ASN A 278 -8.16 -11.93 21.31
N ALA A 279 -9.10 -10.99 21.33
CA ALA A 279 -10.16 -10.96 22.33
C ALA A 279 -11.06 -12.20 22.18
N MET A 280 -11.58 -12.73 23.28
CA MET A 280 -12.54 -13.82 23.26
C MET A 280 -13.78 -13.44 22.45
N GLY A 281 -14.19 -14.30 21.52
CA GLY A 281 -15.23 -13.97 20.55
C GLY A 281 -16.62 -13.73 21.15
N ALA A 282 -17.28 -12.66 20.69
CA ALA A 282 -18.64 -12.30 21.07
C ALA A 282 -19.47 -11.89 19.85
N VAL A 283 -20.51 -12.67 19.54
CA VAL A 283 -21.35 -12.53 18.32
C VAL A 283 -22.13 -11.21 18.24
N GLU A 284 -22.31 -10.53 19.38
CA GLU A 284 -23.01 -9.24 19.45
C GLU A 284 -22.15 -8.04 19.02
N VAL A 285 -20.83 -8.23 18.92
CA VAL A 285 -19.86 -7.18 18.63
C VAL A 285 -19.76 -6.97 17.12
N VAL A 286 -20.27 -5.85 16.65
CA VAL A 286 -20.18 -5.40 15.25
C VAL A 286 -19.53 -4.02 15.21
N ALA A 287 -19.08 -3.57 14.03
CA ALA A 287 -18.63 -2.19 13.90
C ALA A 287 -19.78 -1.20 14.23
N GLY A 288 -19.46 -0.18 15.01
CA GLY A 288 -20.41 0.77 15.60
C GLY A 288 -21.03 0.31 16.93
N ALA A 289 -20.80 -0.93 17.39
CA ALA A 289 -21.24 -1.37 18.71
C ALA A 289 -20.56 -0.56 19.83
N VAL A 290 -21.29 -0.34 20.93
CA VAL A 290 -20.76 0.29 22.14
C VAL A 290 -20.58 -0.78 23.21
N ILE A 291 -19.34 -0.99 23.64
CA ILE A 291 -18.95 -2.03 24.61
C ILE A 291 -18.21 -1.42 25.80
N ILE A 292 -18.15 -2.12 26.92
CA ILE A 292 -17.37 -1.68 28.09
C ILE A 292 -15.94 -2.19 27.94
N VAL A 293 -14.97 -1.31 28.13
CA VAL A 293 -13.55 -1.66 28.14
C VAL A 293 -12.99 -1.29 29.51
N ASN A 294 -12.35 -2.26 30.16
CA ASN A 294 -11.72 -2.16 31.46
C ASN A 294 -10.27 -2.66 31.39
N LEU A 295 -9.33 -1.78 31.04
CA LEU A 295 -7.93 -2.11 30.83
C LEU A 295 -6.99 -1.14 31.55
N ASP A 296 -5.91 -1.66 32.08
CA ASP A 296 -4.76 -0.85 32.49
C ASP A 296 -3.80 -0.73 31.31
N LEU A 297 -3.65 0.49 30.78
CA LEU A 297 -2.82 0.81 29.61
C LEU A 297 -1.40 1.25 30.02
N GLY A 298 -1.08 1.19 31.32
CA GLY A 298 0.21 1.56 31.90
C GLY A 298 0.27 3.03 32.34
N ASP A 299 -0.06 3.98 31.45
CA ASP A 299 -0.12 5.41 31.81
C ASP A 299 -1.53 5.86 32.26
N MET A 300 -2.54 5.00 32.07
CA MET A 300 -3.92 5.25 32.47
C MET A 300 -4.70 3.95 32.67
N LYS A 301 -5.69 3.99 33.57
CA LYS A 301 -6.74 2.96 33.68
C LYS A 301 -7.95 3.41 32.87
N LEU A 302 -8.29 2.63 31.85
CA LEU A 302 -9.45 2.84 30.98
C LEU A 302 -10.61 1.99 31.48
N THR A 303 -11.63 2.61 32.07
CA THR A 303 -12.90 1.94 32.44
C THR A 303 -14.07 2.75 31.92
N ARG A 304 -14.51 2.50 30.67
CA ARG A 304 -15.63 3.24 30.05
C ARG A 304 -16.25 2.51 28.87
N ASN A 305 -17.39 3.03 28.41
CA ASN A 305 -17.99 2.66 27.14
C ASN A 305 -17.13 3.17 25.97
N MET A 306 -16.79 2.28 25.06
CA MET A 306 -16.02 2.54 23.84
C MET A 306 -16.81 2.09 22.63
N VAL A 307 -16.65 2.79 21.51
CA VAL A 307 -17.25 2.41 20.22
C VAL A 307 -16.26 1.54 19.47
N VAL A 308 -16.74 0.43 18.92
CA VAL A 308 -15.98 -0.44 18.02
C VAL A 308 -15.92 0.22 16.65
N ASP A 309 -14.78 0.76 16.26
CA ASP A 309 -14.61 1.39 14.95
C ASP A 309 -14.35 0.35 13.85
N ALA A 310 -13.65 -0.72 14.20
CA ALA A 310 -13.51 -1.91 13.35
C ALA A 310 -13.43 -3.18 14.21
N VAL A 311 -13.95 -4.28 13.67
CA VAL A 311 -13.83 -5.61 14.25
C VAL A 311 -13.48 -6.63 13.18
N THR A 312 -12.57 -7.55 13.52
CA THR A 312 -12.31 -8.77 12.74
C THR A 312 -12.60 -9.98 13.59
N HIS A 313 -13.69 -10.68 13.30
CA HIS A 313 -14.00 -11.98 13.88
C HIS A 313 -13.18 -13.06 13.16
N ARG A 314 -12.53 -13.95 13.92
CA ARG A 314 -11.78 -15.09 13.39
C ARG A 314 -12.29 -16.39 14.02
N VAL A 315 -12.52 -17.39 13.20
CA VAL A 315 -12.70 -18.77 13.68
C VAL A 315 -11.55 -19.60 13.11
N GLU A 316 -10.61 -19.95 13.98
CA GLU A 316 -9.45 -20.76 13.61
C GLU A 316 -9.05 -21.76 14.70
N ASP A 317 -8.68 -22.97 14.32
CA ASP A 317 -8.26 -24.08 15.19
C ASP A 317 -9.26 -24.36 16.34
N GLY A 318 -10.55 -24.18 16.05
CA GLY A 318 -11.64 -24.33 17.03
C GLY A 318 -11.84 -23.14 17.98
N LEU A 319 -10.98 -22.12 17.89
CA LEU A 319 -11.05 -20.88 18.66
C LEU A 319 -11.83 -19.80 17.90
N TYR A 320 -12.72 -19.10 18.61
CA TYR A 320 -13.39 -17.90 18.12
C TYR A 320 -12.81 -16.67 18.83
N SER A 321 -12.19 -15.78 18.06
CA SER A 321 -11.55 -14.57 18.56
C SER A 321 -11.96 -13.32 17.78
N MET A 322 -11.64 -12.15 18.34
CA MET A 322 -11.87 -10.85 17.73
C MET A 322 -10.64 -9.96 17.86
N ASP A 323 -10.28 -9.29 16.76
CA ASP A 323 -9.45 -8.10 16.81
C ASP A 323 -10.35 -6.87 16.78
N LEU A 324 -10.16 -5.94 17.72
CA LEU A 324 -10.97 -4.74 17.86
C LEU A 324 -10.11 -3.49 17.66
N GLU A 325 -10.69 -2.47 17.04
CA GLU A 325 -10.18 -1.10 17.05
C GLU A 325 -11.23 -0.22 17.71
N LEU A 326 -10.83 0.55 18.72
CA LEU A 326 -11.73 1.23 19.62
C LEU A 326 -11.54 2.74 19.57
N ILE A 327 -12.66 3.46 19.60
CA ILE A 327 -12.70 4.93 19.63
C ILE A 327 -13.64 5.42 20.74
N GLY A 328 -13.43 6.65 21.19
CA GLY A 328 -14.26 7.30 22.21
C GLY A 328 -13.45 8.17 23.15
N GLY A 329 -13.94 9.37 23.44
CA GLY A 329 -13.17 10.39 24.17
C GLY A 329 -11.90 10.76 23.39
N GLU A 330 -10.74 10.61 24.02
CA GLU A 330 -9.41 10.89 23.46
C GLU A 330 -8.88 9.79 22.51
N PHE A 331 -9.61 8.67 22.36
CA PHE A 331 -9.23 7.58 21.47
C PHE A 331 -9.84 7.78 20.08
N VAL A 332 -8.99 7.87 19.06
CA VAL A 332 -9.39 8.12 17.67
C VAL A 332 -9.07 6.92 16.78
N SER A 333 -9.70 6.89 15.61
CA SER A 333 -9.48 5.84 14.62
C SER A 333 -8.08 5.95 14.01
N THR A 334 -7.42 4.81 13.78
CA THR A 334 -6.22 4.73 12.93
C THR A 334 -6.55 4.71 11.43
N ARG A 335 -7.84 4.61 11.10
CA ARG A 335 -8.38 4.60 9.74
C ARG A 335 -8.81 6.02 9.39
N GLY A 336 -7.99 6.68 8.56
CA GLY A 336 -8.13 8.12 8.26
C GLY A 336 -9.53 8.51 7.80
N VAL A 337 -9.99 9.66 8.29
CA VAL A 337 -11.26 10.31 7.89
C VAL A 337 -11.20 10.61 6.39
N GLN A 338 -12.01 9.92 5.59
CA GLN A 338 -12.34 10.34 4.24
C GLN A 338 -13.48 11.36 4.35
N GLY A 339 -13.24 12.60 3.91
CA GLY A 339 -14.31 13.55 3.62
C GLY A 339 -14.16 14.92 4.28
N GLU A 340 -13.31 15.78 3.73
CA GLU A 340 -13.63 17.21 3.59
C GLU A 340 -13.25 17.60 2.15
N GLN A 341 -14.28 17.90 1.36
CA GLN A 341 -14.15 18.34 -0.02
C GLN A 341 -13.80 19.83 -0.02
N GLU A 342 -12.69 20.21 -0.65
CA GLU A 342 -12.51 21.60 -1.09
C GLU A 342 -13.44 21.87 -2.27
N GLU A 343 -14.43 22.74 -2.04
CA GLU A 343 -15.28 23.35 -3.07
C GLU A 343 -14.40 24.04 -4.14
N LYS A 344 -14.53 23.60 -5.39
CA LYS A 344 -14.07 24.34 -6.56
C LYS A 344 -15.26 25.09 -7.14
N HIS A 345 -15.15 26.42 -7.21
CA HIS A 345 -16.03 27.25 -8.01
C HIS A 345 -15.83 26.96 -9.50
N GLU A 346 -16.95 26.90 -10.21
CA GLU A 346 -17.09 26.80 -11.66
C GLU A 346 -16.46 27.98 -12.39
N GLU A 347 -15.90 27.69 -13.56
CA GLU A 347 -16.00 28.57 -14.73
C GLU A 347 -16.18 27.69 -15.98
N VAL A 348 -16.97 28.21 -16.92
CA VAL A 348 -17.85 27.48 -17.85
C VAL A 348 -17.23 27.27 -19.24
N SER A 349 -17.52 26.09 -19.79
CA SER A 349 -17.62 25.65 -21.21
C SER A 349 -16.50 25.91 -22.22
N ALA A 350 -16.06 24.83 -22.88
CA ALA A 350 -16.54 24.47 -24.22
C ALA A 350 -16.16 23.00 -24.50
N GLY A 351 -17.12 22.21 -24.95
CA GLY A 351 -16.91 20.79 -25.25
C GLY A 351 -16.26 20.57 -26.61
N GLU A 352 -15.59 19.42 -26.74
CA GLU A 352 -15.52 18.63 -27.97
C GLU A 352 -15.23 17.16 -27.62
N ASN A 353 -15.81 16.28 -28.44
CA ASN A 353 -16.03 14.85 -28.20
C ASN A 353 -14.81 13.95 -28.50
N GLU A 354 -14.82 12.81 -27.79
CA GLU A 354 -14.32 11.47 -28.14
C GLU A 354 -12.81 11.13 -28.24
N ASN A 355 -12.50 9.99 -27.58
CA ASN A 355 -11.35 9.08 -27.68
C ASN A 355 -9.99 9.36 -26.97
N SER A 356 -9.74 8.49 -25.97
CA SER A 356 -8.47 7.82 -25.64
C SER A 356 -7.42 8.48 -24.69
N PHE A 357 -7.14 7.73 -23.61
CA PHE A 357 -5.88 7.47 -22.88
C PHE A 357 -4.95 8.60 -22.38
N SER A 358 -4.48 8.45 -21.13
CA SER A 358 -3.06 8.65 -20.76
C SER A 358 -2.82 8.05 -19.36
N SER A 359 -2.36 6.80 -19.26
CA SER A 359 -0.94 6.39 -19.11
C SER A 359 -0.19 7.08 -17.97
N GLU A 360 0.43 6.28 -17.09
CA GLU A 360 1.49 6.73 -16.17
C GLU A 360 2.47 7.68 -16.90
N VAL A 361 2.83 8.81 -16.27
CA VAL A 361 3.86 9.71 -16.79
C VAL A 361 5.17 8.92 -16.96
N LYS A 362 5.51 8.57 -18.21
CA LYS A 362 6.65 7.72 -18.56
C LYS A 362 7.58 8.47 -19.52
N TYR A 363 8.82 8.61 -19.12
CA TYR A 363 9.91 9.15 -19.93
C TYR A 363 10.39 8.10 -20.92
N THR A 364 10.42 8.46 -22.20
CA THR A 364 10.85 7.60 -23.33
C THR A 364 12.11 8.12 -24.03
N GLY A 365 12.81 9.09 -23.43
CA GLY A 365 14.02 9.70 -23.99
C GLY A 365 15.31 8.88 -23.82
N GLY A 366 15.18 7.59 -23.50
CA GLY A 366 16.30 6.66 -23.36
C GLY A 366 17.13 6.87 -22.09
N SER A 367 18.34 6.30 -22.07
CA SER A 367 19.27 6.51 -20.97
C SER A 367 19.85 7.93 -20.95
N ILE A 368 20.25 8.41 -19.77
CA ILE A 368 20.99 9.66 -19.61
C ILE A 368 22.45 9.33 -19.30
N THR A 369 23.36 9.73 -20.18
CA THR A 369 24.80 9.54 -19.99
C THR A 369 25.46 10.89 -19.76
N TYR A 370 26.24 11.00 -18.69
CA TYR A 370 27.04 12.20 -18.42
C TYR A 370 28.48 11.84 -18.14
N SER A 371 29.40 12.71 -18.55
CA SER A 371 30.84 12.51 -18.38
C SER A 371 31.51 13.77 -17.83
N SER A 372 32.18 13.66 -16.69
CA SER A 372 32.93 14.75 -16.07
C SER A 372 33.91 14.21 -15.03
N GLY A 373 35.09 14.81 -14.91
CA GLY A 373 36.06 14.46 -13.86
C GLY A 373 36.55 13.01 -13.88
N GLY A 374 36.68 12.39 -15.06
CA GLY A 374 37.09 10.98 -15.20
C GLY A 374 35.95 9.97 -15.00
N HIS A 375 34.76 10.42 -14.64
CA HIS A 375 33.57 9.58 -14.53
C HIS A 375 32.75 9.64 -15.81
N LYS A 376 32.29 8.49 -16.32
CA LYS A 376 31.30 8.37 -17.39
C LYS A 376 30.20 7.42 -16.92
N VAL A 377 29.06 7.98 -16.58
CA VAL A 377 27.97 7.23 -15.93
C VAL A 377 26.70 7.35 -16.75
N THR A 378 26.01 6.23 -16.91
CA THR A 378 24.76 6.11 -17.65
C THR A 378 23.64 5.70 -16.70
N LEU A 379 22.67 6.60 -16.49
CA LEU A 379 21.40 6.27 -15.87
C LEU A 379 20.50 5.58 -16.89
N SER A 380 20.06 4.36 -16.57
CA SER A 380 19.08 3.65 -17.41
C SER A 380 17.75 4.40 -17.46
N GLU A 381 17.01 4.25 -18.57
CA GLU A 381 15.66 4.83 -18.70
C GLU A 381 14.73 4.38 -17.56
N SER A 382 14.87 3.14 -17.09
CA SER A 382 14.10 2.62 -15.96
C SER A 382 14.37 3.41 -14.68
N LEU A 383 15.64 3.69 -14.38
CA LEU A 383 16.02 4.44 -13.19
C LEU A 383 15.61 5.92 -13.29
N VAL A 384 15.71 6.51 -14.49
CA VAL A 384 15.20 7.86 -14.78
C VAL A 384 13.69 7.92 -14.51
N ASN A 385 12.91 6.93 -14.97
CA ASN A 385 11.48 6.85 -14.72
C ASN A 385 11.14 6.67 -13.23
N GLN A 386 11.94 5.94 -12.47
CA GLN A 386 11.74 5.83 -11.03
C GLN A 386 12.01 7.14 -10.29
N ILE A 387 13.08 7.85 -10.65
CA ILE A 387 13.36 9.19 -10.13
C ILE A 387 12.22 10.14 -10.49
N LEU A 388 11.75 10.12 -11.74
CA LEU A 388 10.63 10.93 -12.22
C LEU A 388 9.35 10.66 -11.41
N LYS A 389 9.04 9.39 -11.13
CA LYS A 389 7.90 9.02 -10.28
C LYS A 389 7.99 9.65 -8.89
N GLN A 390 9.17 9.63 -8.26
CA GLN A 390 9.35 10.29 -6.96
C GLN A 390 9.33 11.81 -7.06
N CYS A 391 9.86 12.40 -8.15
CA CYS A 391 9.79 13.83 -8.43
C CYS A 391 8.34 14.32 -8.52
N ILE A 392 7.46 13.58 -9.21
CA ILE A 392 6.03 13.90 -9.28
C ILE A 392 5.38 13.75 -7.90
N ARG A 393 5.69 12.68 -7.16
CA ARG A 393 5.14 12.41 -5.84
C ARG A 393 5.49 13.49 -4.83
N TYR A 394 6.75 13.89 -4.77
CA TYR A 394 7.29 14.82 -3.78
C TYR A 394 7.43 16.25 -4.29
N LYS A 395 7.01 16.53 -5.53
CA LYS A 395 7.02 17.85 -6.16
C LYS A 395 8.43 18.45 -6.15
N ILE A 396 9.36 17.68 -6.73
CA ILE A 396 10.79 18.00 -6.86
C ILE A 396 11.15 18.04 -8.35
N MET A 397 11.96 19.02 -8.76
CA MET A 397 12.43 19.12 -10.13
C MET A 397 13.47 18.03 -10.45
N PRO A 398 13.29 17.19 -11.50
CA PRO A 398 14.24 16.16 -11.90
C PRO A 398 15.67 16.68 -12.12
N SER A 399 15.84 17.83 -12.77
CA SER A 399 17.16 18.43 -13.00
C SER A 399 17.91 18.74 -11.68
N PHE A 400 17.20 19.14 -10.63
CA PHE A 400 17.80 19.51 -9.35
C PHE A 400 18.26 18.28 -8.56
N ILE A 401 17.44 17.24 -8.50
CA ILE A 401 17.80 16.02 -7.77
C ILE A 401 18.89 15.23 -8.51
N LEU A 402 18.87 15.21 -9.84
CA LEU A 402 19.95 14.61 -10.63
C LEU A 402 21.26 15.37 -10.43
N THR A 403 21.21 16.69 -10.26
CA THR A 403 22.38 17.48 -9.90
C THR A 403 22.94 17.08 -8.54
N GLN A 404 22.07 16.93 -7.52
CA GLN A 404 22.50 16.51 -6.18
C GLN A 404 23.17 15.14 -6.23
N MET A 405 22.52 14.14 -6.82
CA MET A 405 23.04 12.78 -6.88
C MET A 405 24.35 12.68 -7.68
N TRP A 406 24.55 13.56 -8.67
CA TRP A 406 25.83 13.66 -9.37
C TRP A 406 26.90 14.25 -8.46
N ALA A 407 26.61 15.39 -7.80
CA ALA A 407 27.57 16.08 -6.94
C ALA A 407 28.04 15.19 -5.77
N GLU A 408 27.16 14.35 -5.23
CA GLU A 408 27.44 13.52 -4.05
C GLU A 408 28.15 12.20 -4.39
N SER A 409 27.88 11.61 -5.56
CA SER A 409 28.38 10.26 -5.86
C SER A 409 28.53 9.91 -7.33
N PHE A 410 28.44 10.89 -8.23
CA PHE A 410 28.43 10.65 -9.68
C PHE A 410 27.35 9.63 -10.08
N TRP A 411 26.12 9.81 -9.56
CA TRP A 411 25.02 8.86 -9.74
C TRP A 411 25.36 7.43 -9.31
N GLY A 412 26.03 7.31 -8.16
CA GLY A 412 26.39 6.02 -7.57
C GLY A 412 27.75 5.45 -7.98
N ASP A 413 28.50 6.10 -8.87
CA ASP A 413 29.84 5.65 -9.27
C ASP A 413 30.95 5.99 -8.26
N SER A 414 30.67 6.68 -7.15
CA SER A 414 31.64 6.80 -6.07
C SER A 414 31.88 5.47 -5.35
N ASN A 415 33.00 5.34 -4.61
CA ASN A 415 33.26 4.14 -3.78
C ASN A 415 32.12 3.87 -2.77
N VAL A 416 31.53 4.94 -2.22
CA VAL A 416 30.39 4.85 -1.30
C VAL A 416 29.11 4.46 -2.04
N GLY A 417 28.87 5.04 -3.22
CA GLY A 417 27.74 4.70 -4.09
C GLY A 417 27.76 3.22 -4.50
N ARG A 418 28.90 2.72 -4.99
CA ARG A 418 29.05 1.33 -5.45
C ARG A 418 28.99 0.31 -4.33
N LYS A 419 29.62 0.57 -3.18
CA LYS A 419 29.68 -0.41 -2.07
C LYS A 419 28.41 -0.40 -1.22
N ASN A 420 27.75 0.73 -1.10
CA ASN A 420 26.65 0.89 -0.14
C ASN A 420 25.29 1.24 -0.79
N ASN A 421 25.22 1.43 -2.10
CA ASN A 421 24.05 2.04 -2.77
C ASN A 421 23.68 3.39 -2.15
N ASN A 422 24.66 4.13 -1.66
CA ASN A 422 24.45 5.36 -0.91
C ASN A 422 24.90 6.55 -1.75
N TRP A 423 23.97 7.10 -2.54
CA TRP A 423 24.32 8.13 -3.51
C TRP A 423 24.36 9.54 -2.93
N GLY A 424 24.04 9.68 -1.64
CA GLY A 424 23.96 10.96 -0.92
C GLY A 424 24.89 11.04 0.29
N GLY A 425 25.85 10.11 0.41
CA GLY A 425 26.84 10.11 1.49
C GLY A 425 26.26 9.96 2.90
N ILE A 426 25.08 9.36 3.05
CA ILE A 426 24.32 9.32 4.31
C ILE A 426 25.03 8.47 5.37
N THR A 427 25.14 9.00 6.58
CA THR A 427 25.85 8.39 7.72
C THR A 427 24.92 7.52 8.59
N TRP A 428 25.42 6.38 9.06
CA TRP A 428 24.75 5.49 10.01
C TRP A 428 25.02 5.92 11.48
N PRO A 429 24.02 5.86 12.39
CA PRO A 429 22.65 5.41 12.20
C PRO A 429 21.77 6.47 11.54
N TYR A 430 20.81 6.03 10.73
CA TYR A 430 19.97 6.90 9.92
C TYR A 430 18.49 6.51 10.03
N LYS A 431 17.62 7.50 10.25
CA LYS A 431 16.17 7.35 10.34
C LYS A 431 15.52 7.89 9.06
N GLY A 432 15.41 7.04 8.05
CA GLY A 432 14.65 7.30 6.82
C GLY A 432 13.24 6.67 6.83
N ASP A 433 12.71 6.37 5.65
CA ASP A 433 11.43 5.70 5.41
C ASP A 433 11.36 4.37 6.17
N PRO A 434 10.44 4.18 7.13
CA PRO A 434 10.34 2.95 7.92
C PRO A 434 10.13 1.69 7.08
N SER A 435 9.60 1.81 5.86
CA SER A 435 9.37 0.67 4.95
C SER A 435 10.64 0.22 4.21
N VAL A 436 11.69 1.04 4.15
CA VAL A 436 12.95 0.71 3.50
C VAL A 436 13.95 0.18 4.51
N LYS A 437 14.45 -1.04 4.29
CA LYS A 437 15.48 -1.67 5.11
C LYS A 437 16.84 -0.99 4.88
N LYS A 438 17.52 -0.68 5.97
CA LYS A 438 18.81 0.00 6.00
C LYS A 438 19.79 -0.84 6.80
N TYR A 439 21.04 -0.87 6.37
CA TYR A 439 22.09 -1.64 7.01
C TYR A 439 23.26 -0.73 7.35
N LYS A 440 24.07 -1.15 8.32
CA LYS A 440 25.40 -0.57 8.55
C LYS A 440 26.30 -0.91 7.36
N GLY A 441 26.83 0.11 6.70
CA GLY A 441 27.68 0.00 5.52
C GLY A 441 29.18 0.07 5.84
N THR A 442 29.98 0.50 4.86
CA THR A 442 31.44 0.65 5.01
C THR A 442 31.80 1.75 6.01
N ARG A 443 33.00 1.67 6.59
CA ARG A 443 33.55 2.72 7.47
C ARG A 443 33.71 4.02 6.68
N ARG A 444 33.40 5.15 7.33
CA ARG A 444 33.69 6.49 6.80
C ARG A 444 35.21 6.78 6.88
N PRO A 445 35.73 7.78 6.16
CA PRO A 445 37.11 8.24 6.32
C PRO A 445 37.46 8.42 7.81
N ALA A 446 38.71 8.10 8.17
CA ALA A 446 39.14 8.10 9.58
C ALA A 446 38.87 9.45 10.28
N ALA A 447 39.00 10.56 9.55
CA ALA A 447 38.73 11.91 10.04
C ALA A 447 37.24 12.21 10.32
N GLU A 448 36.31 11.48 9.70
CA GLU A 448 34.86 11.73 9.85
C GLU A 448 34.20 10.84 10.92
N GLY A 449 34.79 9.68 11.21
CA GLY A 449 34.25 8.71 12.15
C GLY A 449 32.93 8.03 11.70
N GLY A 450 32.68 6.83 12.22
CA GLY A 450 31.44 6.09 11.98
C GLY A 450 31.38 5.32 10.66
N TYR A 451 30.16 5.02 10.21
CA TYR A 451 29.88 4.15 9.07
C TYR A 451 28.86 4.82 8.14
N TYR A 452 28.89 4.49 6.85
CA TYR A 452 27.83 4.88 5.92
C TYR A 452 26.59 4.00 6.13
N VAL A 453 25.43 4.49 5.74
CA VAL A 453 24.24 3.65 5.54
C VAL A 453 24.43 2.82 4.27
N ARG A 454 23.95 1.58 4.27
CA ARG A 454 23.86 0.72 3.11
C ARG A 454 22.40 0.35 2.81
N TRP A 455 22.02 0.46 1.54
CA TRP A 455 20.75 -0.04 0.99
C TRP A 455 20.96 -1.32 0.20
N ASN A 456 19.90 -2.10 0.01
CA ASN A 456 19.98 -3.31 -0.83
C ASN A 456 20.13 -2.95 -2.31
N SER A 457 19.58 -1.83 -2.76
CA SER A 457 19.69 -1.37 -4.13
C SER A 457 19.68 0.17 -4.24
N ALA A 458 19.99 0.69 -5.43
CA ALA A 458 19.90 2.12 -5.72
C ALA A 458 18.44 2.63 -5.66
N GLU A 459 17.49 1.77 -6.01
CA GLU A 459 16.05 2.05 -5.94
C GLU A 459 15.57 2.22 -4.50
N ASP A 460 16.02 1.35 -3.59
CA ASP A 460 15.76 1.50 -2.15
C ASP A 460 16.30 2.84 -1.64
N TYR A 461 17.52 3.21 -2.04
CA TYR A 461 18.08 4.52 -1.72
C TYR A 461 17.24 5.67 -2.30
N ILE A 462 16.79 5.58 -3.56
CA ILE A 462 15.98 6.63 -4.20
C ILE A 462 14.67 6.83 -3.43
N VAL A 463 13.94 5.75 -3.11
CA VAL A 463 12.69 5.85 -2.34
C VAL A 463 12.94 6.49 -0.98
N ASP A 464 13.96 6.02 -0.27
CA ASP A 464 14.28 6.43 1.10
C ASP A 464 14.88 7.85 1.19
N HIS A 465 15.63 8.27 0.18
CA HIS A 465 16.16 9.63 0.07
C HIS A 465 15.03 10.63 -0.23
N PHE A 466 14.13 10.30 -1.15
CA PHE A 466 12.98 11.15 -1.45
C PHE A 466 11.98 11.24 -0.29
N PHE A 467 11.90 10.23 0.57
CA PHE A 467 11.14 10.30 1.82
C PHE A 467 11.60 11.46 2.71
N LEU A 468 12.87 11.89 2.64
CA LEU A 468 13.35 13.07 3.36
C LEU A 468 12.78 14.39 2.83
N PHE A 469 12.24 14.40 1.61
CA PHE A 469 11.65 15.57 0.93
C PHE A 469 10.15 15.69 1.12
N ARG A 470 9.52 14.73 1.83
CA ARG A 470 8.10 14.75 2.16
C ARG A 470 7.71 16.01 2.93
N GLU A 471 6.40 16.26 3.02
CA GLU A 471 5.89 17.30 3.91
C GLU A 471 6.31 17.07 5.36
N GLY A 472 6.83 18.09 6.03
CA GLY A 472 7.43 17.91 7.36
C GLY A 472 8.76 17.14 7.36
N GLY A 473 9.27 16.72 6.19
CA GLY A 473 10.54 16.03 6.03
C GLY A 473 11.77 16.88 6.39
N TYR A 474 12.93 16.21 6.40
CA TYR A 474 14.21 16.77 6.85
C TYR A 474 14.67 17.95 6.00
N TYR A 475 14.46 17.89 4.68
CA TYR A 475 14.84 18.95 3.74
C TYR A 475 13.64 19.75 3.23
N LYS A 476 13.81 21.05 3.00
CA LYS A 476 12.74 21.97 2.58
C LYS A 476 12.79 22.29 1.08
N VAL A 477 12.82 21.23 0.27
CA VAL A 477 13.04 21.28 -1.18
C VAL A 477 11.78 21.14 -2.03
N ARG A 478 10.66 20.74 -1.42
CA ARG A 478 9.36 20.58 -2.09
C ARG A 478 8.89 21.90 -2.70
N TYR A 479 8.32 21.84 -3.92
CA TYR A 479 7.82 22.98 -4.68
C TYR A 479 8.86 24.05 -5.08
N LYS A 480 10.16 23.79 -4.92
CA LYS A 480 11.19 24.73 -5.36
C LYS A 480 11.34 24.67 -6.89
N THR A 481 11.19 25.82 -7.53
CA THR A 481 11.27 25.98 -8.99
C THR A 481 12.61 26.54 -9.48
N THR A 482 13.51 26.92 -8.56
CA THR A 482 14.86 27.39 -8.87
C THR A 482 15.91 26.53 -8.18
N ILE A 483 17.06 26.31 -8.83
CA ILE A 483 18.18 25.55 -8.26
C ILE A 483 18.68 26.19 -6.94
N GLY A 484 18.69 27.52 -6.86
CA GLY A 484 19.02 28.25 -5.63
C GLY A 484 18.03 27.97 -4.49
N GLY A 485 16.73 27.92 -4.78
CA GLY A 485 15.69 27.55 -3.81
C GLY A 485 15.81 26.10 -3.35
N PHE A 486 16.16 25.19 -4.26
CA PHE A 486 16.44 23.79 -3.94
C PHE A 486 17.68 23.64 -3.04
N ILE A 487 18.80 24.29 -3.38
CA ILE A 487 20.02 24.27 -2.55
C ILE A 487 19.73 24.84 -1.16
N ASN A 488 19.03 25.97 -1.08
CA ASN A 488 18.65 26.55 0.22
C ASN A 488 17.76 25.58 1.02
N GLY A 489 16.84 24.86 0.35
CA GLY A 489 16.03 23.82 0.96
C GLY A 489 16.83 22.63 1.50
N LEU A 490 17.93 22.25 0.84
CA LEU A 490 18.85 21.22 1.32
C LEU A 490 19.68 21.68 2.53
N LEU A 491 20.07 22.95 2.56
CA LEU A 491 20.86 23.55 3.66
C LEU A 491 20.00 23.95 4.86
N THR A 492 18.69 24.05 4.68
CA THR A 492 17.72 24.33 5.75
C THR A 492 17.35 23.03 6.45
N ARG A 493 17.96 22.78 7.62
CA ARG A 493 17.66 21.60 8.45
C ARG A 493 16.56 21.94 9.46
N SER A 494 15.55 21.09 9.58
CA SER A 494 14.59 21.16 10.69
C SER A 494 14.79 19.98 11.63
N ARG A 495 15.19 20.28 12.88
CA ARG A 495 15.01 19.40 14.04
C ARG A 495 14.13 20.16 15.02
N GLY A 496 12.83 19.86 15.04
CA GLY A 496 11.91 20.31 16.10
C GLY A 496 11.67 21.82 16.22
N GLY A 497 11.08 22.45 15.20
CA GLY A 497 10.67 23.86 15.24
C GLY A 497 11.68 24.82 14.57
N GLU A 498 11.13 25.78 13.83
CA GLU A 498 11.74 26.82 12.99
C GLU A 498 12.86 26.41 12.01
N ALA A 499 12.63 26.71 10.73
CA ALA A 499 13.62 26.58 9.66
C ALA A 499 14.73 27.63 9.84
N LYS A 500 15.82 27.29 10.53
CA LYS A 500 17.03 28.11 10.51
C LYS A 500 17.74 27.92 9.18
N ALA A 501 17.63 28.90 8.28
CA ALA A 501 18.43 28.95 7.07
C ALA A 501 19.90 29.11 7.48
N ASN A 502 20.67 28.03 7.39
CA ASN A 502 22.08 28.08 7.74
C ASN A 502 22.87 28.62 6.53
N TYR A 503 22.72 29.93 6.28
CA TYR A 503 23.32 30.65 5.14
C TYR A 503 24.86 30.53 5.12
N ALA A 504 25.47 30.14 6.25
CA ALA A 504 26.91 29.92 6.42
C ALA A 504 27.38 28.46 6.24
N ALA A 505 26.48 27.50 5.97
CA ALA A 505 26.76 26.08 6.22
C ALA A 505 27.71 25.34 5.24
N SER A 506 28.08 25.95 4.11
CA SER A 506 29.25 25.57 3.28
C SER A 506 29.17 26.33 1.93
N PRO A 507 29.87 27.46 1.77
CA PRO A 507 30.00 28.15 0.47
C PRO A 507 30.46 27.18 -0.64
N ASN A 508 31.30 26.20 -0.26
CA ASN A 508 31.84 25.18 -1.15
C ASN A 508 30.74 24.25 -1.69
N TYR A 509 29.76 23.83 -0.89
CA TYR A 509 28.68 22.97 -1.36
C TYR A 509 27.71 23.71 -2.30
N ARG A 510 27.39 24.97 -1.99
CA ARG A 510 26.56 25.80 -2.85
C ARG A 510 27.24 26.06 -4.21
N SER A 511 28.53 26.35 -4.20
CA SER A 511 29.35 26.49 -5.41
C SER A 511 29.43 25.19 -6.20
N LEU A 512 29.64 24.05 -5.52
CA LEU A 512 29.65 22.73 -6.15
C LEU A 512 28.31 22.42 -6.82
N MET A 513 27.19 22.63 -6.15
CA MET A 513 25.85 22.37 -6.70
C MET A 513 25.52 23.27 -7.88
N ASN A 514 25.77 24.58 -7.78
CA ASN A 514 25.53 25.51 -8.88
C ASN A 514 26.42 25.19 -10.10
N SER A 515 27.72 24.94 -9.88
CA SER A 515 28.63 24.59 -10.97
C SER A 515 28.26 23.25 -11.61
N THR A 516 27.82 22.27 -10.81
CA THR A 516 27.36 20.97 -11.31
C THR A 516 26.08 21.09 -12.11
N TYR A 517 25.10 21.87 -11.61
CA TYR A 517 23.86 22.14 -12.33
C TYR A 517 24.14 22.79 -13.68
N ASN A 518 24.98 23.84 -13.71
CA ASN A 518 25.32 24.54 -14.94
C ASN A 518 26.02 23.60 -15.95
N ARG A 519 26.93 22.73 -15.49
CA ARG A 519 27.57 21.74 -16.36
C ARG A 519 26.58 20.71 -16.88
N LEU A 520 25.71 20.16 -16.03
CA LEU A 520 24.68 19.21 -16.44
C LEU A 520 23.73 19.83 -17.46
N MET A 521 23.25 21.05 -17.21
CA MET A 521 22.39 21.78 -18.14
C MET A 521 23.12 22.04 -19.45
N LYS A 522 24.40 22.42 -19.45
CA LYS A 522 25.19 22.61 -20.68
C LYS A 522 25.28 21.34 -21.54
N HIS A 523 25.38 20.16 -20.94
CA HIS A 523 25.58 18.89 -21.67
C HIS A 523 24.28 18.11 -21.94
N LEU A 524 23.23 18.31 -21.14
CA LEU A 524 22.01 17.51 -21.13
C LEU A 524 20.73 18.36 -21.20
N GLU A 525 20.84 19.62 -21.64
CA GLU A 525 19.77 20.62 -21.59
C GLU A 525 18.42 20.08 -22.06
N SER A 526 18.39 19.49 -23.25
CA SER A 526 17.16 18.96 -23.87
C SER A 526 16.50 17.90 -22.99
N LYS A 527 17.27 16.91 -22.51
CA LYS A 527 16.74 15.82 -21.67
C LYS A 527 16.29 16.32 -20.29
N LEU A 528 17.05 17.21 -19.67
CA LEU A 528 16.72 17.73 -18.34
C LEU A 528 15.51 18.67 -18.38
N LYS A 529 15.42 19.56 -19.38
CA LYS A 529 14.23 20.40 -19.59
C LYS A 529 12.99 19.57 -19.91
N GLN A 530 13.13 18.49 -20.69
CA GLN A 530 12.04 17.56 -20.96
C GLN A 530 11.53 16.93 -19.66
N LEU A 531 12.43 16.40 -18.82
CA LEU A 531 12.05 15.81 -17.53
C LEU A 531 11.40 16.84 -16.60
N ASP A 532 11.91 18.06 -16.53
CA ASP A 532 11.35 19.12 -15.70
C ASP A 532 9.92 19.48 -16.14
N LYS A 533 9.68 19.63 -17.45
CA LYS A 533 8.34 19.83 -18.01
C LYS A 533 7.39 18.68 -17.72
N MET A 534 7.89 17.45 -17.55
CA MET A 534 7.06 16.30 -17.14
C MET A 534 6.63 16.37 -15.67
N VAL A 535 7.17 17.29 -14.87
CA VAL A 535 6.82 17.46 -13.45
C VAL A 535 6.19 18.82 -13.17
N TYR A 536 6.66 19.87 -13.84
CA TYR A 536 6.22 21.26 -13.65
C TYR A 536 6.23 22.01 -14.98
N GLU A 537 5.08 22.52 -15.38
CA GLU A 537 4.91 23.27 -16.63
C GLU A 537 3.81 24.33 -16.42
N ASN A 538 3.99 25.52 -16.99
CA ASN A 538 3.01 26.62 -16.95
C ASN A 538 2.48 26.94 -15.53
N GLY A 539 3.39 27.10 -14.55
CA GLY A 539 2.99 27.44 -13.18
C GLY A 539 2.40 26.28 -12.37
N THR A 540 2.23 25.11 -13.00
CA THR A 540 1.45 24.00 -12.43
C THR A 540 2.33 22.78 -12.23
N TRP A 541 2.29 22.22 -11.03
CA TRP A 541 2.91 20.92 -10.74
C TRP A 541 1.97 19.80 -11.18
N LYS A 542 2.46 18.84 -11.97
CA LYS A 542 1.64 17.71 -12.43
C LYS A 542 1.16 16.88 -11.25
N SER A 543 -0.09 16.46 -11.27
CA SER A 543 -0.69 15.61 -10.24
C SER A 543 -0.11 14.20 -10.36
N GLY A 544 0.32 13.66 -9.21
CA GLY A 544 0.63 12.25 -9.07
C GLY A 544 -0.02 11.82 -7.77
N THR A 545 -0.92 10.85 -7.85
CA THR A 545 -1.67 10.34 -6.71
C THR A 545 -0.70 9.70 -5.73
N VAL A 546 -0.84 10.02 -4.44
CA VAL A 546 -0.10 9.36 -3.36
C VAL A 546 -0.72 7.98 -3.13
N VAL A 547 -0.07 6.92 -3.60
CA VAL A 547 -0.37 5.54 -3.17
C VAL A 547 0.59 5.20 -2.03
N LYS A 548 0.04 4.91 -0.84
CA LYS A 548 0.79 4.28 0.27
C LYS A 548 1.21 2.86 -0.19
N PRO A 549 2.40 2.37 0.19
CA PRO A 549 2.80 1.01 -0.15
C PRO A 549 1.89 0.04 0.62
N ASN A 550 0.97 -0.61 -0.07
CA ASN A 550 0.33 -1.82 0.42
C ASN A 550 0.82 -3.01 -0.39
N ASN A 551 1.12 -4.05 0.36
CA ASN A 551 1.44 -5.39 -0.08
C ASN A 551 0.47 -5.87 -1.18
N ALA A 552 1.06 -6.43 -2.23
CA ALA A 552 0.53 -7.42 -3.16
C ALA A 552 -0.91 -7.25 -3.71
N VAL A 553 -1.03 -7.10 -5.03
CA VAL A 553 -1.52 -8.13 -5.98
C VAL A 553 -1.83 -7.48 -7.35
N GLY A 554 -1.36 -8.12 -8.44
CA GLY A 554 -2.11 -8.23 -9.70
C GLY A 554 -2.02 -7.09 -10.71
N SER A 555 -1.02 -7.17 -11.58
CA SER A 555 -0.73 -6.29 -12.73
C SER A 555 -1.63 -6.50 -13.96
N ASN A 556 -1.91 -5.44 -14.71
CA ASN A 556 -1.93 -5.45 -16.18
C ASN A 556 -1.35 -4.13 -16.71
N ILE A 557 -0.21 -4.20 -17.42
CA ILE A 557 0.20 -3.47 -18.65
C ILE A 557 1.71 -3.79 -18.93
N SER A 558 1.97 -4.29 -20.15
CA SER A 558 3.27 -4.58 -20.81
C SER A 558 4.02 -3.30 -21.24
N ASN A 559 5.32 -3.16 -21.55
CA ASN A 559 6.52 -4.00 -21.80
C ASN A 559 7.74 -3.01 -21.73
N SER A 560 9.03 -3.37 -21.61
CA SER A 560 9.78 -4.35 -22.40
C SER A 560 11.01 -4.89 -21.66
N GLY A 561 11.24 -6.20 -21.82
CA GLY A 561 12.41 -6.95 -21.33
C GLY A 561 12.22 -7.68 -20.00
N ASN A 562 11.75 -8.94 -20.05
CA ASN A 562 11.88 -9.98 -19.01
C ASN A 562 10.83 -10.08 -17.88
N ILE A 563 9.58 -10.46 -18.23
CA ILE A 563 8.92 -11.61 -17.56
C ILE A 563 8.21 -12.51 -18.61
N ALA A 564 8.40 -12.29 -19.93
CA ALA A 564 7.65 -13.03 -20.94
C ALA A 564 8.00 -14.53 -20.96
N HIS A 565 9.29 -14.88 -20.89
CA HIS A 565 9.73 -16.28 -20.80
C HIS A 565 9.52 -16.88 -19.41
N VAL A 566 9.42 -16.06 -18.36
CA VAL A 566 8.98 -16.50 -17.03
C VAL A 566 7.50 -16.86 -17.06
N LYS A 567 6.65 -16.02 -17.66
CA LYS A 567 5.23 -16.31 -17.91
C LYS A 567 5.05 -17.53 -18.80
N GLU A 568 5.91 -17.69 -19.80
CA GLU A 568 5.92 -18.90 -20.63
C GLU A 568 6.27 -20.12 -19.79
N ALA A 569 7.35 -20.06 -18.98
CA ALA A 569 7.73 -21.15 -18.08
C ALA A 569 6.61 -21.50 -17.08
N GLN A 570 5.87 -20.51 -16.57
CA GLN A 570 4.74 -20.69 -15.64
C GLN A 570 3.62 -21.56 -16.25
N LYS A 571 3.38 -21.47 -17.57
CA LYS A 571 2.36 -22.28 -18.28
C LYS A 571 2.69 -23.77 -18.33
N HIS A 572 3.94 -24.13 -18.05
CA HIS A 572 4.45 -25.47 -18.23
C HIS A 572 4.71 -26.21 -16.92
N ILE A 573 4.53 -25.56 -15.77
CA ILE A 573 4.69 -26.19 -14.44
C ILE A 573 3.81 -27.44 -14.36
N GLY A 574 4.41 -28.55 -13.91
CA GLY A 574 3.78 -29.86 -13.81
C GLY A 574 3.89 -30.72 -15.07
N LYS A 575 4.20 -30.15 -16.25
CA LYS A 575 4.29 -30.92 -17.50
C LYS A 575 5.50 -31.87 -17.50
N SER A 576 5.28 -33.11 -17.95
CA SER A 576 6.32 -34.12 -18.14
C SER A 576 7.14 -33.88 -19.39
N TRP A 577 8.26 -34.60 -19.54
CA TRP A 577 9.05 -34.60 -20.77
C TRP A 577 8.20 -34.88 -22.01
N ALA A 578 7.32 -35.89 -21.98
CA ALA A 578 6.48 -36.25 -23.13
C ALA A 578 5.52 -35.11 -23.52
N GLN A 579 4.97 -34.40 -22.54
CA GLN A 579 4.08 -33.26 -22.79
C GLN A 579 4.85 -32.05 -23.33
N MET A 580 6.07 -31.82 -22.83
CA MET A 580 6.91 -30.73 -23.34
C MET A 580 7.48 -31.04 -24.73
N ASN A 581 7.83 -32.30 -25.01
CA ASN A 581 8.37 -32.73 -26.30
C ASN A 581 7.35 -32.58 -27.46
N LYS A 582 6.05 -32.62 -27.15
CA LYS A 582 4.97 -32.31 -28.11
C LYS A 582 4.90 -30.82 -28.48
N LEU A 583 5.38 -29.94 -27.60
CA LEU A 583 5.31 -28.48 -27.78
C LEU A 583 6.58 -27.91 -28.43
N GLY A 584 7.72 -28.56 -28.20
CA GLY A 584 9.01 -28.26 -28.81
C GLY A 584 9.99 -29.40 -28.54
N HIS A 585 11.07 -29.48 -29.30
CA HIS A 585 12.05 -30.55 -29.15
C HIS A 585 12.69 -30.55 -27.75
N MET A 586 12.54 -31.66 -27.01
CA MET A 586 13.14 -31.88 -25.69
C MET A 586 14.04 -33.11 -25.73
N THR A 587 15.34 -32.97 -25.50
CA THR A 587 16.27 -34.11 -25.52
C THR A 587 15.98 -35.07 -24.37
N ARG A 588 15.73 -36.34 -24.69
CA ARG A 588 15.37 -37.38 -23.72
C ARG A 588 16.42 -37.47 -22.61
N GLY A 589 15.99 -37.29 -21.36
CA GLY A 589 16.83 -37.36 -20.17
C GLY A 589 17.71 -36.14 -19.85
N LEU A 590 17.74 -35.09 -20.70
CA LEU A 590 18.65 -33.93 -20.53
C LEU A 590 18.02 -32.57 -20.89
N TRP A 591 16.69 -32.47 -20.81
CA TRP A 591 15.92 -31.38 -21.42
C TRP A 591 15.80 -30.08 -20.61
N CYS A 592 16.56 -29.88 -19.53
CA CYS A 592 16.51 -28.62 -18.74
C CYS A 592 16.93 -27.38 -19.55
N ALA A 593 17.95 -27.52 -20.41
CA ALA A 593 18.38 -26.47 -21.33
C ALA A 593 17.37 -26.27 -22.46
N ASP A 594 16.85 -27.36 -23.04
CA ASP A 594 15.82 -27.30 -24.07
C ASP A 594 14.56 -26.57 -23.56
N PHE A 595 14.12 -26.86 -22.34
CA PHE A 595 13.00 -26.16 -21.70
C PHE A 595 13.26 -24.66 -21.55
N THR A 596 14.43 -24.31 -21.05
CA THR A 596 14.81 -22.92 -20.81
C THR A 596 14.88 -22.14 -22.13
N VAL A 597 15.53 -22.72 -23.15
CA VAL A 597 15.61 -22.16 -24.51
C VAL A 597 14.25 -22.12 -25.19
N PHE A 598 13.40 -23.13 -25.01
CA PHE A 598 12.03 -23.16 -25.52
C PHE A 598 11.22 -21.99 -24.97
N CYS A 599 11.22 -21.78 -23.65
CA CYS A 599 10.49 -20.67 -23.02
C CYS A 599 11.00 -19.31 -23.50
N MET A 600 12.32 -19.15 -23.62
CA MET A 600 12.94 -17.93 -24.16
C MET A 600 12.58 -17.71 -25.63
N LYS A 601 12.69 -18.74 -26.48
CA LYS A 601 12.39 -18.66 -27.91
C LYS A 601 10.91 -18.37 -28.16
N LYS A 602 10.02 -19.06 -27.44
CA LYS A 602 8.57 -18.88 -27.57
C LYS A 602 8.11 -17.50 -27.10
N ALA A 603 8.81 -16.93 -26.12
CA ALA A 603 8.59 -15.57 -25.65
C ALA A 603 9.28 -14.49 -26.52
N GLY A 604 9.96 -14.86 -27.62
CA GLY A 604 10.70 -13.90 -28.46
C GLY A 604 11.90 -13.26 -27.76
N ASN A 605 12.44 -13.92 -26.74
CA ASN A 605 13.38 -13.35 -25.79
C ASN A 605 14.56 -14.28 -25.52
N LEU A 606 15.27 -14.64 -26.60
CA LEU A 606 16.42 -15.53 -26.57
C LEU A 606 17.70 -14.71 -26.88
N PRO A 607 18.42 -14.21 -25.85
CA PRO A 607 19.56 -13.31 -26.04
C PRO A 607 20.86 -14.04 -26.38
N VAL A 608 20.84 -15.36 -26.56
CA VAL A 608 21.98 -16.21 -26.93
C VAL A 608 21.49 -17.28 -27.90
N GLY A 609 22.29 -17.72 -28.87
CA GLY A 609 21.85 -18.73 -29.85
C GLY A 609 21.36 -20.03 -29.19
N ALA A 610 20.30 -20.64 -29.73
CA ALA A 610 19.67 -21.85 -29.19
C ALA A 610 20.68 -22.99 -28.96
N THR A 611 20.44 -23.80 -27.93
CA THR A 611 21.26 -24.95 -27.59
C THR A 611 20.56 -25.89 -26.62
N SER A 612 20.88 -27.18 -26.71
CA SER A 612 20.41 -28.22 -25.80
C SER A 612 21.40 -28.53 -24.68
N SER A 613 22.55 -27.85 -24.64
CA SER A 613 23.60 -28.05 -23.62
C SER A 613 23.59 -26.92 -22.60
N THR A 614 23.47 -27.27 -21.32
CA THR A 614 23.53 -26.31 -20.19
C THR A 614 24.87 -25.56 -20.16
N ARG A 615 25.96 -26.25 -20.46
CA ARG A 615 27.31 -25.67 -20.52
C ARG A 615 27.51 -24.75 -21.71
N ASP A 616 26.99 -25.13 -22.88
CA ASP A 616 27.03 -24.27 -24.06
C ASP A 616 26.16 -23.04 -23.86
N LEU A 617 24.98 -23.20 -23.26
CA LEU A 617 24.10 -22.09 -22.90
C LEU A 617 24.85 -21.09 -22.01
N PHE A 618 25.47 -21.57 -20.94
CA PHE A 618 26.30 -20.73 -20.08
C PHE A 618 27.46 -20.06 -20.83
N SER A 619 28.18 -20.82 -21.66
CA SER A 619 29.32 -20.31 -22.45
C SER A 619 28.90 -19.22 -23.43
N LYS A 620 27.68 -19.30 -23.99
CA LYS A 620 27.12 -18.25 -24.85
C LYS A 620 26.76 -16.98 -24.08
N TYR A 621 26.22 -17.08 -22.86
CA TYR A 621 26.09 -15.91 -21.98
C TYR A 621 27.44 -15.32 -21.63
N ARG A 622 28.45 -16.17 -21.37
CA ARG A 622 29.82 -15.75 -21.06
C ARG A 622 30.47 -15.01 -22.22
N ALA A 623 30.33 -15.52 -23.44
CA ALA A 623 30.84 -14.90 -24.67
C ALA A 623 30.23 -13.51 -24.92
N ARG A 624 29.00 -13.27 -24.43
CA ARG A 624 28.34 -11.95 -24.50
C ARG A 624 28.59 -11.05 -23.29
N GLY A 625 29.49 -11.43 -22.37
CA GLY A 625 29.74 -10.69 -21.13
C GLY A 625 28.55 -10.68 -20.15
N LYS A 626 27.56 -11.55 -20.37
CA LYS A 626 26.32 -11.64 -19.61
C LYS A 626 26.29 -12.84 -18.64
N ALA A 627 27.44 -13.39 -18.28
CA ALA A 627 27.52 -14.49 -17.31
C ALA A 627 28.15 -14.07 -15.99
N LYS A 628 27.62 -14.61 -14.89
CA LYS A 628 28.28 -14.65 -13.58
C LYS A 628 28.63 -16.09 -13.27
N HIS A 629 29.88 -16.38 -12.89
CA HIS A 629 30.35 -17.74 -12.61
C HIS A 629 30.94 -17.84 -11.20
N LEU A 630 30.68 -18.96 -10.52
CA LEU A 630 31.26 -19.31 -9.21
C LEU A 630 31.16 -18.17 -8.20
N GLU A 631 32.29 -17.59 -7.79
CA GLU A 631 32.34 -16.49 -6.82
C GLU A 631 31.50 -15.28 -7.26
N ALA A 632 31.56 -14.92 -8.54
CA ALA A 632 30.76 -13.83 -9.08
C ALA A 632 29.26 -14.15 -9.07
N ALA A 633 28.88 -15.43 -9.13
CA ALA A 633 27.49 -15.85 -8.97
C ALA A 633 27.04 -15.81 -7.51
N ARG A 634 27.92 -16.13 -6.55
CA ARG A 634 27.59 -16.07 -5.11
C ARG A 634 27.30 -14.65 -4.63
N ASN A 635 27.95 -13.67 -5.25
CA ASN A 635 27.80 -12.25 -4.94
C ASN A 635 26.75 -11.54 -5.80
N TYR A 636 26.05 -12.28 -6.67
CA TYR A 636 25.01 -11.74 -7.54
C TYR A 636 23.62 -12.06 -6.99
N THR A 637 22.81 -11.02 -6.81
CA THR A 637 21.36 -11.18 -6.56
C THR A 637 20.64 -11.19 -7.90
N PRO A 638 20.07 -12.33 -8.32
CA PRO A 638 19.43 -12.43 -9.63
C PRO A 638 18.14 -11.61 -9.71
N LYS A 639 17.71 -11.32 -10.94
CA LYS A 639 16.40 -10.72 -11.23
C LYS A 639 15.45 -11.78 -11.77
N SER A 640 14.15 -11.53 -11.63
CA SER A 640 13.14 -12.30 -12.39
C SER A 640 13.50 -12.29 -13.87
N GLY A 641 13.50 -13.47 -14.47
CA GLY A 641 13.92 -13.71 -15.85
C GLY A 641 15.36 -14.18 -16.00
N ASP A 642 16.28 -13.91 -15.08
CA ASP A 642 17.65 -14.42 -15.23
C ASP A 642 17.69 -15.94 -15.36
N ILE A 643 18.66 -16.44 -16.11
CA ILE A 643 18.91 -17.87 -16.23
C ILE A 643 19.85 -18.28 -15.09
N ILE A 644 19.48 -19.30 -14.32
CA ILE A 644 20.26 -19.77 -13.17
C ILE A 644 20.84 -21.15 -13.47
N PHE A 645 22.12 -21.35 -13.14
CA PHE A 645 22.88 -22.56 -13.44
C PHE A 645 23.35 -23.24 -12.15
N PHE A 646 23.31 -24.57 -12.13
CA PHE A 646 23.61 -25.37 -10.95
C PHE A 646 24.65 -26.47 -11.20
N TYR A 647 25.24 -26.94 -10.10
CA TYR A 647 25.99 -28.17 -10.00
C TYR A 647 25.30 -29.16 -9.07
N ASN A 648 24.81 -30.26 -9.64
CA ASN A 648 24.15 -31.36 -8.96
C ASN A 648 25.00 -32.63 -8.87
N GLY A 649 26.29 -32.56 -9.21
CA GLY A 649 27.24 -33.66 -9.03
C GLY A 649 27.43 -34.57 -10.25
N SER A 650 26.89 -34.22 -11.42
CA SER A 650 27.06 -35.03 -12.63
C SER A 650 28.45 -34.87 -13.25
N GLY A 651 29.04 -35.96 -13.77
CA GLY A 651 30.29 -35.92 -14.57
C GLY A 651 30.17 -35.05 -15.83
N ARG A 652 28.95 -34.76 -16.29
CA ARG A 652 28.66 -33.86 -17.42
C ARG A 652 29.00 -32.40 -17.12
N ALA A 653 29.09 -32.03 -15.83
CA ALA A 653 29.32 -30.66 -15.39
C ALA A 653 30.67 -30.07 -15.87
N GLY A 654 31.66 -30.94 -16.09
CA GLY A 654 33.02 -30.57 -16.52
C GLY A 654 33.67 -29.49 -15.65
N ALA A 655 34.68 -28.82 -16.20
CA ALA A 655 35.40 -27.75 -15.49
C ALA A 655 34.51 -26.55 -15.11
N LEU A 656 33.37 -26.36 -15.78
CA LEU A 656 32.43 -25.27 -15.48
C LEU A 656 31.58 -25.54 -14.24
N LYS A 657 31.52 -26.77 -13.73
CA LYS A 657 30.60 -27.17 -12.64
C LYS A 657 29.15 -26.75 -12.95
N ILE A 658 28.68 -27.00 -14.17
CA ILE A 658 27.30 -26.69 -14.60
C ILE A 658 26.69 -27.92 -15.26
N ASP A 659 25.68 -28.52 -14.62
CA ASP A 659 24.94 -29.67 -15.15
C ASP A 659 23.41 -29.47 -15.17
N HIS A 660 22.90 -28.39 -14.57
CA HIS A 660 21.48 -28.05 -14.58
C HIS A 660 21.23 -26.56 -14.77
N VAL A 661 20.04 -26.20 -15.25
CA VAL A 661 19.65 -24.82 -15.54
C VAL A 661 18.16 -24.60 -15.27
N GLY A 662 17.80 -23.39 -14.86
CA GLY A 662 16.44 -22.95 -14.60
C GLY A 662 16.22 -21.48 -14.97
N ILE A 663 14.97 -21.04 -14.88
CA ILE A 663 14.55 -19.64 -15.05
C ILE A 663 14.19 -19.07 -13.68
N VAL A 664 14.75 -17.92 -13.32
CA VAL A 664 14.38 -17.22 -12.09
C VAL A 664 12.98 -16.63 -12.25
N GLU A 665 12.01 -17.10 -11.45
CA GLU A 665 10.64 -16.63 -11.47
C GLU A 665 10.47 -15.35 -10.63
N LYS A 666 11.03 -15.35 -9.41
CA LYS A 666 11.01 -14.18 -8.53
C LYS A 666 12.13 -14.24 -7.49
N VAL A 667 12.48 -13.08 -6.95
CA VAL A 667 13.43 -12.96 -5.85
C VAL A 667 12.80 -12.09 -4.76
N GLU A 668 12.70 -12.64 -3.56
CA GLU A 668 12.09 -12.01 -2.38
C GLU A 668 13.15 -11.95 -1.28
N GLY A 669 13.85 -10.82 -1.18
CA GLY A 669 15.04 -10.70 -0.33
C GLY A 669 16.17 -11.60 -0.83
N THR A 670 16.62 -12.55 -0.01
CA THR A 670 17.65 -13.54 -0.38
C THR A 670 17.07 -14.84 -0.94
N LYS A 671 15.73 -14.97 -0.99
CA LYS A 671 15.03 -16.15 -1.46
C LYS A 671 14.81 -16.06 -2.98
N ILE A 672 15.25 -17.06 -3.72
CA ILE A 672 15.11 -17.17 -5.18
C ILE A 672 14.10 -18.27 -5.48
N THR A 673 13.02 -17.96 -6.18
CA THR A 673 12.09 -18.96 -6.75
C THR A 673 12.41 -19.15 -8.22
N THR A 674 12.52 -20.41 -8.66
CA THR A 674 12.87 -20.79 -10.04
C THR A 674 11.81 -21.71 -10.65
N ILE A 675 11.77 -21.76 -11.98
CA ILE A 675 11.02 -22.75 -12.76
C ILE A 675 12.03 -23.52 -13.61
N GLU A 676 12.06 -24.84 -13.45
CA GLU A 676 13.12 -25.72 -13.98
C GLU A 676 12.50 -26.92 -14.68
N GLY A 677 12.93 -27.21 -15.90
CA GLY A 677 12.59 -28.46 -16.59
C GLY A 677 13.51 -29.59 -16.15
N ASN A 678 13.09 -30.83 -16.34
CA ASN A 678 13.87 -32.01 -15.94
C ASN A 678 14.24 -32.01 -14.43
N SER A 679 13.29 -31.62 -13.58
CA SER A 679 13.52 -31.48 -12.14
C SER A 679 12.71 -32.50 -11.31
N GLY A 680 13.24 -32.84 -10.13
CA GLY A 680 12.64 -33.75 -9.16
C GLY A 680 12.59 -35.22 -9.60
N ALA A 681 12.06 -36.09 -8.73
CA ALA A 681 11.99 -37.54 -8.96
C ALA A 681 11.13 -37.94 -10.18
N ARG A 682 10.20 -37.06 -10.60
CA ARG A 682 9.31 -37.28 -11.75
C ARG A 682 9.82 -36.63 -13.04
N LEU A 683 11.00 -35.99 -13.01
CA LEU A 683 11.64 -35.33 -14.16
C LEU A 683 10.67 -34.42 -14.95
N ASN A 684 9.92 -33.58 -14.25
CA ASN A 684 8.92 -32.67 -14.83
C ASN A 684 9.36 -31.19 -14.73
N VAL A 685 8.54 -30.26 -15.23
CA VAL A 685 8.72 -28.84 -14.95
C VAL A 685 8.28 -28.55 -13.51
N GLY A 686 9.20 -28.09 -12.67
CA GLY A 686 8.97 -27.86 -11.24
C GLY A 686 9.32 -26.44 -10.80
N ARG A 687 8.68 -25.98 -9.70
CA ARG A 687 9.12 -24.80 -8.96
C ARG A 687 10.05 -25.19 -7.83
N HIS A 688 11.17 -24.50 -7.72
CA HIS A 688 12.10 -24.68 -6.62
C HIS A 688 12.40 -23.37 -5.93
N THR A 689 12.93 -23.48 -4.71
CA THR A 689 13.35 -22.34 -3.92
C THR A 689 14.78 -22.55 -3.46
N TYR A 690 15.60 -21.53 -3.65
CA TYR A 690 16.98 -21.47 -3.23
C TYR A 690 17.28 -20.16 -2.50
N TRP A 691 18.49 -20.07 -1.98
CA TRP A 691 19.00 -18.86 -1.34
C TRP A 691 20.16 -18.29 -2.14
N VAL A 692 20.25 -16.97 -2.23
CA VAL A 692 21.42 -16.28 -2.80
C VAL A 692 22.69 -16.81 -2.11
N GLY A 693 23.71 -17.16 -2.90
CA GLY A 693 24.97 -17.70 -2.40
C GLY A 693 24.97 -19.20 -2.07
N GLN A 694 23.87 -19.93 -2.27
CA GLN A 694 23.83 -21.37 -2.03
C GLN A 694 24.85 -22.12 -2.89
N LYS A 695 25.66 -23.00 -2.30
CA LYS A 695 26.83 -23.64 -2.94
C LYS A 695 26.55 -24.33 -4.28
N LYS A 696 25.33 -24.86 -4.47
CA LYS A 696 24.91 -25.54 -5.71
C LYS A 696 24.65 -24.59 -6.87
N ILE A 697 24.46 -23.29 -6.62
CA ILE A 697 24.32 -22.27 -7.65
C ILE A 697 25.72 -21.91 -8.13
N THR A 698 26.03 -22.24 -9.38
CA THR A 698 27.37 -22.07 -9.95
C THR A 698 27.42 -21.01 -11.02
N GLY A 699 26.27 -20.54 -11.52
CA GLY A 699 26.26 -19.42 -12.46
C GLY A 699 24.91 -18.76 -12.67
N TYR A 700 24.96 -17.59 -13.31
CA TYR A 700 23.79 -16.89 -13.85
C TYR A 700 24.06 -16.40 -15.27
N GLY A 701 23.03 -16.43 -16.11
CA GLY A 701 22.93 -15.75 -17.39
C GLY A 701 22.00 -14.56 -17.23
N ILE A 702 22.55 -13.36 -17.36
CA ILE A 702 21.83 -12.10 -17.16
C ILE A 702 21.02 -11.82 -18.42
N MET A 703 19.70 -11.69 -18.28
CA MET A 703 18.79 -11.48 -19.42
C MET A 703 18.77 -10.03 -19.90
#